data_AF-A0A7V2V117-F1
#
_entry.id   AF-A0A7V2V117-F1
#
_cell.length_a   1.000
_cell.length_b   1.000
_cell.length_c   1.000
_cell.angle_alpha   90.00
_cell.angle_beta   90.00
_cell.angle_gamma   90.00
#
_symmetry.space_group_name_H-M   'P 1'
#
loop_
_entity.id
_entity.type
_entity.pdbx_description
1 polymer ?
#
loop_
_entity_poly.entity_id
_entity_poly.type
_entity_poly.pdbx_seq_one_letter_code
_entity_poly.pdbx_strand_id
1 'polypeptide(L)'
;MIESGNDSLLFDFLAGRLDEAGRARLDELLRTDPAVAARLAEAALQETLLWEMAETERIGRQAGGREAESLLPPEAAAGGLAADPGRMPVRRPAPDRTPSRRDLRVVSSASLRARRLRPDAPNVRLRAVVAAGAALAITAYAALRIASPRGGSPPALPELARILQVEPVTEAAGAPVVVRGGTERPAAPATALMPGDRLETRGSELRLLYRADATTLDLRDGTVAELDLDAGAKWVRLAQGGLEASVAPQAPGCAMRFRTPHAEAWVVGTCLRLGVKDRVTRLDVTEGAVKLRRLTGEESLDVVAGASAEATAGGRLALIEPVPLPRRVPPPPPEPEPAVPPPPLVPALPVPAVVQPPPPVRPRYGPDAGRPFSDASPWNLVLPHEPALDPAGVEIAPRIGRRVTAALFRYAVPLYHADADTPVRQVVCTRPWGPSPFAGWSVRVPDGARPSTGNNATLVVVDWHARRTWEFFQFAWAGRDVRAAWGGHIALDGDGADATWTGAAGASWLAGLVHVREIEAGRIDHALSFASEYAQAGAFRYPSRKSDGSYRGPGALPVGARVQLDPSVDVEAIPGLSPAERAIARALQEYGAFCVGRTQLYSMMFFFERAPDAVDEEHPGAVYTAAGLTKDKPDLSRIPWASLRVLERWDGRRAE
;
A
#
# COMPACT_ATOMS: atom_id res chain seq x y z
N MET A 1 3.99 32.00 -3.97
CA MET A 1 3.92 32.97 -5.10
C MET A 1 2.84 34.00 -4.77
N ILE A 2 2.69 35.06 -5.59
CA ILE A 2 1.62 36.06 -5.42
C ILE A 2 0.26 35.39 -5.65
N GLU A 3 -0.73 35.69 -4.83
CA GLU A 3 -2.11 35.21 -5.00
C GLU A 3 -2.70 35.76 -6.30
N SER A 4 -3.19 34.88 -7.18
CA SER A 4 -3.89 35.31 -8.39
C SER A 4 -5.36 35.60 -8.08
N GLY A 5 -5.89 36.72 -8.58
CA GLY A 5 -7.27 37.15 -8.30
C GLY A 5 -8.37 36.22 -8.81
N ASN A 6 -8.03 35.13 -9.49
CA ASN A 6 -8.98 34.11 -9.94
C ASN A 6 -9.35 33.11 -8.82
N ASP A 7 -8.45 32.86 -7.86
CA ASP A 7 -8.64 31.83 -6.84
C ASP A 7 -9.68 32.25 -5.77
N SER A 8 -9.69 33.54 -5.39
CA SER A 8 -10.76 34.13 -4.57
C SER A 8 -12.14 33.99 -5.24
N LEU A 9 -12.20 34.19 -6.55
CA LEU A 9 -13.43 34.15 -7.33
C LEU A 9 -14.02 32.72 -7.39
N LEU A 10 -13.16 31.70 -7.37
CA LEU A 10 -13.55 30.29 -7.22
C LEU A 10 -14.09 29.97 -5.81
N PHE A 11 -13.42 30.49 -4.77
CA PHE A 11 -13.81 30.28 -3.38
C PHE A 11 -15.15 30.92 -3.03
N ASP A 12 -15.42 32.12 -3.54
CA ASP A 12 -16.71 32.80 -3.35
C ASP A 12 -17.85 32.19 -4.18
N PHE A 13 -17.56 31.44 -5.26
CA PHE A 13 -18.57 30.63 -5.95
C PHE A 13 -19.02 29.45 -5.08
N LEU A 14 -18.06 28.66 -4.60
CA LEU A 14 -18.32 27.46 -3.79
C LEU A 14 -19.03 27.80 -2.47
N ALA A 15 -18.69 28.93 -1.86
CA ALA A 15 -19.38 29.45 -0.68
C ALA A 15 -20.72 30.14 -0.97
N GLY A 16 -21.18 30.19 -2.23
CA GLY A 16 -22.46 30.79 -2.63
C GLY A 16 -22.53 32.33 -2.54
N ARG A 17 -21.38 33.02 -2.48
CA ARG A 17 -21.26 34.45 -2.22
C ARG A 17 -21.16 35.35 -3.47
N LEU A 18 -20.91 34.79 -4.66
CA LEU A 18 -20.80 35.59 -5.88
C LEU A 18 -22.11 36.31 -6.27
N ASP A 19 -21.96 37.59 -6.62
CA ASP A 19 -22.97 38.40 -7.28
C ASP A 19 -23.07 38.11 -8.80
N GLU A 20 -23.91 38.85 -9.50
CA GLU A 20 -24.19 38.64 -10.93
C GLU A 20 -22.99 38.97 -11.84
N ALA A 21 -22.20 39.98 -11.47
CA ALA A 21 -20.98 40.35 -12.18
C ALA A 21 -19.85 39.33 -11.98
N GLY A 22 -19.70 38.81 -10.76
CA GLY A 22 -18.77 37.73 -10.42
C GLY A 22 -19.11 36.43 -11.17
N ARG A 23 -20.39 36.07 -11.28
CA ARG A 23 -20.84 34.89 -12.05
C ARG A 23 -20.50 35.03 -13.54
N ALA A 24 -20.81 36.17 -14.16
CA ALA A 24 -20.46 36.41 -15.56
C ALA A 24 -18.93 36.32 -15.81
N ARG A 25 -18.12 36.76 -14.85
CA ARG A 25 -16.66 36.68 -14.90
C ARG A 25 -16.13 35.25 -14.71
N LEU A 26 -16.81 34.44 -13.90
CA LEU A 26 -16.52 33.00 -13.77
C LEU A 26 -16.90 32.22 -15.04
N ASP A 27 -18.04 32.51 -15.66
CA ASP A 27 -18.47 31.88 -16.92
C ASP A 27 -17.55 32.22 -18.11
N GLU A 28 -16.88 33.37 -18.08
CA GLU A 28 -15.79 33.69 -19.02
C GLU A 28 -14.56 32.84 -18.72
N LEU A 29 -14.08 32.83 -17.46
CA LEU A 29 -12.93 32.03 -17.03
C LEU A 29 -13.09 30.54 -17.35
N LEU A 30 -14.27 29.96 -17.07
CA LEU A 30 -14.58 28.54 -17.34
C LEU A 30 -14.63 28.19 -18.84
N ARG A 31 -14.84 29.18 -19.72
CA ARG A 31 -14.72 29.01 -21.19
C ARG A 31 -13.31 29.23 -21.72
N THR A 32 -12.55 30.14 -21.11
CA THR A 32 -11.22 30.53 -21.61
C THR A 32 -10.07 29.71 -21.01
N ASP A 33 -10.24 29.17 -19.81
CA ASP A 33 -9.23 28.37 -19.11
C ASP A 33 -9.81 27.02 -18.60
N PRO A 34 -9.56 25.91 -19.33
CA PRO A 34 -9.99 24.58 -18.90
C PRO A 34 -9.44 24.11 -17.56
N ALA A 35 -8.31 24.67 -17.08
CA ALA A 35 -7.75 24.31 -15.77
C ALA A 35 -8.60 24.86 -14.62
N VAL A 36 -9.28 26.00 -14.81
CA VAL A 36 -10.24 26.54 -13.83
C VAL A 36 -11.44 25.60 -13.70
N ALA A 37 -11.93 25.06 -14.81
CA ALA A 37 -13.03 24.08 -14.80
C ALA A 37 -12.63 22.76 -14.11
N ALA A 38 -11.39 22.28 -14.32
CA ALA A 38 -10.86 21.11 -13.63
C ALA A 38 -10.75 21.34 -12.10
N ARG A 39 -10.17 22.48 -11.67
CA ARG A 39 -10.07 22.85 -10.24
C ARG A 39 -11.44 23.01 -9.58
N LEU A 40 -12.42 23.56 -10.29
CA LEU A 40 -13.80 23.69 -9.79
C LEU A 40 -14.45 22.31 -9.59
N ALA A 41 -14.27 21.38 -10.53
CA ALA A 41 -14.77 20.02 -10.40
C ALA A 41 -14.09 19.23 -9.25
N GLU A 42 -12.77 19.40 -9.08
CA GLU A 42 -12.00 18.78 -8.00
C GLU A 42 -12.46 19.29 -6.62
N ALA A 43 -12.63 20.61 -6.46
CA ALA A 43 -13.14 21.19 -5.22
C ALA A 43 -14.61 20.78 -4.92
N ALA A 44 -15.46 20.68 -5.95
CA ALA A 44 -16.83 20.19 -5.79
C ALA A 44 -16.88 18.70 -5.39
N LEU A 45 -15.93 17.88 -5.87
CA LEU A 45 -15.77 16.49 -5.41
C LEU A 45 -15.34 16.44 -3.93
N GLN A 46 -14.44 17.32 -3.49
CA GLN A 46 -14.01 17.38 -2.09
C GLN A 46 -15.16 17.74 -1.13
N GLU A 47 -15.97 18.75 -1.45
CA GLU A 47 -17.21 19.07 -0.71
C GLU A 47 -18.19 17.88 -0.70
N THR A 48 -18.37 17.20 -1.84
CA THR A 48 -19.26 16.02 -1.93
C THR A 48 -18.76 14.87 -1.04
N LEU A 49 -17.46 14.59 -1.02
CA LEU A 49 -16.84 13.59 -0.14
C LEU A 49 -17.00 13.95 1.35
N LEU A 50 -16.81 15.21 1.73
CA LEU A 50 -17.03 15.69 3.10
C LEU A 50 -18.49 15.55 3.52
N TRP A 51 -19.44 15.82 2.61
CA TRP A 51 -20.86 15.63 2.84
C TRP A 51 -21.24 14.15 3.00
N GLU A 52 -20.74 13.25 2.14
CA GLU A 52 -20.98 11.81 2.27
C GLU A 52 -20.37 11.23 3.55
N MET A 53 -19.21 11.72 3.99
CA MET A 53 -18.60 11.33 5.27
C MET A 53 -19.45 11.80 6.46
N ALA A 54 -19.94 13.05 6.44
CA ALA A 54 -20.82 13.58 7.49
C ALA A 54 -22.17 12.85 7.56
N GLU A 55 -22.76 12.51 6.41
CA GLU A 55 -23.99 11.71 6.34
C GLU A 55 -23.76 10.26 6.79
N THR A 56 -22.60 9.67 6.47
CA THR A 56 -22.19 8.35 6.98
C THR A 56 -22.05 8.36 8.50
N GLU A 57 -21.47 9.40 9.12
CA GLU A 57 -21.48 9.53 10.57
C GLU A 57 -22.89 9.71 11.14
N ARG A 58 -23.77 10.45 10.45
CA ARG A 58 -25.16 10.66 10.89
C ARG A 58 -25.95 9.35 10.89
N ILE A 59 -25.75 8.52 9.87
CA ILE A 59 -26.30 7.16 9.76
C ILE A 59 -25.70 6.26 10.84
N GLY A 60 -24.39 6.30 11.07
CA GLY A 60 -23.70 5.53 12.13
C GLY A 60 -24.25 5.84 13.53
N ARG A 61 -24.47 7.13 13.84
CA ARG A 61 -25.08 7.56 15.10
C ARG A 61 -26.55 7.12 15.25
N GLN A 62 -27.29 6.96 14.15
CA GLN A 62 -28.65 6.38 14.17
C GLN A 62 -28.67 4.85 14.27
N ALA A 63 -27.65 4.16 13.75
CA ALA A 63 -27.51 2.70 13.88
C ALA A 63 -27.14 2.29 15.32
N GLY A 64 -26.14 2.94 15.93
CA GLY A 64 -25.69 2.64 17.30
C GLY A 64 -26.75 2.82 18.39
N GLY A 65 -27.83 3.57 18.13
CA GLY A 65 -28.96 3.75 19.03
C GLY A 65 -29.94 2.57 19.11
N ARG A 66 -29.68 1.43 18.44
CA ARG A 66 -30.62 0.29 18.36
C ARG A 66 -30.14 -1.04 18.95
N GLU A 67 -28.87 -1.16 19.33
CA GLU A 67 -28.31 -2.42 19.89
C GLU A 67 -28.16 -2.40 21.43
N ALA A 68 -28.70 -1.37 22.10
CA ALA A 68 -28.57 -1.16 23.54
C ALA A 68 -29.72 -1.72 24.42
N GLU A 69 -30.76 -2.32 23.83
CA GLU A 69 -31.93 -2.86 24.56
C GLU A 69 -32.07 -4.40 24.47
N SER A 70 -31.00 -5.14 24.79
CA SER A 70 -31.14 -6.55 25.21
C SER A 70 -29.87 -7.08 25.89
N LEU A 71 -29.79 -6.95 27.22
CA LEU A 71 -29.00 -7.80 28.13
C LEU A 71 -29.23 -7.35 29.60
N LEU A 72 -30.29 -7.85 30.23
CA LEU A 72 -30.49 -7.74 31.68
C LEU A 72 -30.21 -9.12 32.33
N PRO A 73 -29.43 -9.19 33.43
CA PRO A 73 -29.20 -10.43 34.17
C PRO A 73 -30.41 -10.80 35.05
N PRO A 74 -30.57 -12.10 35.43
CA PRO A 74 -31.67 -12.55 36.28
C PRO A 74 -31.44 -12.23 37.77
N GLU A 75 -32.54 -12.00 38.49
CA GLU A 75 -32.55 -11.80 39.96
C GLU A 75 -32.46 -13.12 40.74
N ALA A 76 -31.83 -13.08 41.92
CA ALA A 76 -32.00 -14.06 42.99
C ALA A 76 -31.86 -13.35 44.36
N ALA A 77 -32.67 -13.73 45.35
CA ALA A 77 -33.01 -12.85 46.47
C ALA A 77 -32.37 -13.21 47.84
N ALA A 78 -31.88 -12.18 48.54
CA ALA A 78 -31.81 -12.04 50.00
C ALA A 78 -31.51 -10.56 50.32
N GLY A 79 -32.03 -9.90 51.36
CA GLY A 79 -33.04 -10.27 52.37
C GLY A 79 -32.96 -9.29 53.55
N GLY A 80 -34.09 -8.93 54.19
CA GLY A 80 -34.10 -8.02 55.36
C GLY A 80 -35.33 -7.11 55.42
N LEU A 81 -35.72 -6.68 56.64
CA LEU A 81 -36.95 -5.95 56.94
C LEU A 81 -36.73 -4.79 57.93
N ALA A 82 -37.73 -3.90 58.01
CA ALA A 82 -37.90 -2.78 58.96
C ALA A 82 -37.02 -1.52 58.71
N ALA A 83 -37.44 -0.30 59.08
CA ALA A 83 -38.57 0.09 59.96
C ALA A 83 -39.45 1.25 59.40
N ASP A 84 -40.41 1.71 60.22
CA ASP A 84 -41.66 2.42 59.84
C ASP A 84 -41.62 3.97 60.18
N PRO A 85 -42.72 4.76 60.39
CA PRO A 85 -43.11 5.81 59.45
C PRO A 85 -43.20 7.26 60.02
N GLY A 86 -43.56 8.24 59.17
CA GLY A 86 -43.71 9.65 59.59
C GLY A 86 -44.68 10.55 58.78
N ARG A 87 -45.98 10.51 59.11
CA ARG A 87 -47.00 11.60 58.99
C ARG A 87 -47.33 12.27 57.62
N MET A 88 -48.47 11.84 57.08
CA MET A 88 -49.54 12.69 56.48
C MET A 88 -50.21 13.60 57.55
N PRO A 89 -51.12 14.60 57.28
CA PRO A 89 -52.24 14.51 56.30
C PRO A 89 -52.89 15.81 55.70
N VAL A 90 -53.96 15.61 54.90
CA VAL A 90 -55.19 16.47 54.76
C VAL A 90 -55.07 17.77 53.91
N ARG A 91 -56.04 18.20 53.06
CA ARG A 91 -57.47 17.84 52.82
C ARG A 91 -57.92 17.92 51.33
N ARG A 92 -59.14 17.43 51.04
CA ARG A 92 -59.91 17.46 49.75
C ARG A 92 -60.97 18.61 49.75
N PRO A 93 -61.96 18.78 48.82
CA PRO A 93 -62.35 18.01 47.60
C PRO A 93 -62.81 18.84 46.35
N ALA A 94 -63.33 18.12 45.32
CA ALA A 94 -64.01 18.61 44.10
C ALA A 94 -65.53 18.95 44.35
N PRO A 95 -66.44 19.14 43.34
CA PRO A 95 -66.83 18.21 42.24
C PRO A 95 -66.64 18.87 40.83
N ASP A 96 -67.40 18.74 39.72
CA ASP A 96 -68.74 18.19 39.37
C ASP A 96 -68.89 17.89 37.84
N ARG A 97 -69.98 17.19 37.47
CA ARG A 97 -70.67 17.04 36.15
C ARG A 97 -70.19 16.04 35.07
N THR A 98 -71.06 15.06 34.86
CA THR A 98 -71.22 14.10 33.73
C THR A 98 -72.75 13.86 33.57
N PRO A 99 -73.29 12.84 32.85
CA PRO A 99 -73.22 12.54 31.41
C PRO A 99 -74.60 12.26 30.75
N SER A 100 -74.62 11.95 29.44
CA SER A 100 -75.66 11.14 28.76
C SER A 100 -75.00 10.25 27.70
N ARG A 101 -75.17 8.91 27.70
CA ARG A 101 -76.31 8.10 27.17
C ARG A 101 -76.59 8.39 25.68
N ARG A 102 -76.70 7.43 24.75
CA ARG A 102 -76.58 5.94 24.68
C ARG A 102 -76.10 5.61 23.22
N ASP A 103 -75.70 4.41 22.78
CA ASP A 103 -76.28 3.05 22.87
C ASP A 103 -75.24 1.93 22.63
N LEU A 104 -75.67 0.66 22.75
CA LEU A 104 -74.84 -0.55 22.61
C LEU A 104 -75.14 -1.36 21.34
N ARG A 105 -74.11 -1.83 20.62
CA ARG A 105 -74.07 -3.20 20.06
C ARG A 105 -72.66 -3.67 19.66
N VAL A 106 -72.45 -4.97 19.84
CA VAL A 106 -71.22 -5.76 19.57
C VAL A 106 -70.86 -5.72 18.06
N VAL A 107 -69.61 -5.88 17.60
CA VAL A 107 -68.86 -7.16 17.44
C VAL A 107 -67.35 -6.92 17.18
N SER A 108 -66.53 -7.91 17.57
CA SER A 108 -65.13 -8.23 17.17
C SER A 108 -63.94 -7.32 17.57
N SER A 109 -62.77 -7.96 17.59
CA SER A 109 -61.50 -7.49 18.14
C SER A 109 -60.44 -7.25 17.06
N ALA A 110 -59.85 -6.05 17.01
CA ALA A 110 -58.63 -5.79 16.24
C ALA A 110 -57.81 -4.61 16.81
N SER A 111 -56.51 -4.85 16.99
CA SER A 111 -55.35 -3.93 17.02
C SER A 111 -55.47 -2.45 17.46
N LEU A 112 -54.55 -2.08 18.36
CA LEU A 112 -54.25 -0.70 18.77
C LEU A 112 -53.81 0.18 17.57
N ARG A 113 -54.18 1.47 17.62
CA ARG A 113 -53.84 2.46 16.58
C ARG A 113 -52.44 3.04 16.76
N ALA A 114 -51.52 2.70 15.85
CA ALA A 114 -50.41 3.60 15.53
C ALA A 114 -50.94 4.82 14.75
N ARG A 115 -50.46 6.04 15.07
CA ARG A 115 -50.75 7.24 14.27
C ARG A 115 -50.04 7.14 12.91
N ARG A 116 -50.79 6.98 11.82
CA ARG A 116 -50.26 7.18 10.46
C ARG A 116 -50.19 8.68 10.17
N LEU A 117 -48.98 9.22 10.00
CA LEU A 117 -48.80 10.46 9.26
C LEU A 117 -49.16 10.20 7.78
N ARG A 118 -49.76 11.18 7.12
CA ARG A 118 -49.96 11.14 5.66
C ARG A 118 -48.68 11.64 4.96
N PRO A 119 -48.26 11.04 3.84
CA PRO A 119 -47.33 11.70 2.94
C PRO A 119 -48.07 12.79 2.15
N ASP A 120 -47.48 13.98 2.06
CA ASP A 120 -47.98 15.05 1.19
C ASP A 120 -47.62 14.78 -0.29
N ALA A 121 -48.46 15.26 -1.21
CA ALA A 121 -48.32 14.99 -2.64
C ALA A 121 -47.36 15.98 -3.33
N PRO A 122 -46.40 15.51 -4.16
CA PRO A 122 -45.41 16.39 -4.80
C PRO A 122 -45.98 17.21 -5.96
N ASN A 123 -45.50 18.45 -6.09
CA ASN A 123 -46.03 19.45 -7.02
C ASN A 123 -45.79 19.10 -8.52
N VAL A 124 -46.88 18.76 -9.22
CA VAL A 124 -46.89 18.42 -10.66
C VAL A 124 -46.29 19.53 -11.54
N ARG A 125 -46.47 20.80 -11.18
CA ARG A 125 -45.96 21.95 -11.96
C ARG A 125 -44.43 21.95 -12.11
N LEU A 126 -43.69 21.50 -11.11
CA LEU A 126 -42.22 21.48 -11.17
C LEU A 126 -41.71 20.46 -12.21
N ARG A 127 -42.35 19.30 -12.30
CA ARG A 127 -42.02 18.26 -13.31
C ARG A 127 -42.29 18.74 -14.74
N ALA A 128 -43.32 19.54 -14.96
CA ALA A 128 -43.62 20.10 -16.28
C ALA A 128 -42.52 21.07 -16.77
N VAL A 129 -42.02 21.95 -15.88
CA VAL A 129 -40.93 22.90 -16.21
C VAL A 129 -39.62 22.15 -16.51
N VAL A 130 -39.25 21.17 -15.69
CA VAL A 130 -38.03 20.36 -15.91
C VAL A 130 -38.11 19.56 -17.22
N ALA A 131 -39.28 18.98 -17.54
CA ALA A 131 -39.47 18.25 -18.80
C ALA A 131 -39.38 19.16 -20.03
N ALA A 132 -39.93 20.38 -19.96
CA ALA A 132 -39.83 21.36 -21.05
C ALA A 132 -38.38 21.83 -21.28
N GLY A 133 -37.62 22.08 -20.20
CA GLY A 133 -36.20 22.42 -20.28
C GLY A 133 -35.36 21.30 -20.91
N ALA A 134 -35.58 20.05 -20.49
CA ALA A 134 -34.90 18.89 -21.06
C ALA A 134 -35.20 18.71 -22.56
N ALA A 135 -36.46 18.89 -22.97
CA ALA A 135 -36.86 18.80 -24.38
C ALA A 135 -36.16 19.87 -25.24
N LEU A 136 -36.11 21.13 -24.78
CA LEU A 136 -35.40 22.22 -25.46
C LEU A 136 -33.88 21.94 -25.57
N ALA A 137 -33.24 21.46 -24.52
CA ALA A 137 -31.82 21.10 -24.54
C ALA A 137 -31.52 19.97 -25.55
N ILE A 138 -32.37 18.94 -25.60
CA ILE A 138 -32.24 17.83 -26.57
C ILE A 138 -32.45 18.32 -28.00
N THR A 139 -33.44 19.19 -28.26
CA THR A 139 -33.67 19.77 -29.59
C THR A 139 -32.51 20.67 -30.04
N ALA A 140 -31.96 21.48 -29.14
CA ALA A 140 -30.78 22.31 -29.44
C ALA A 140 -29.53 21.46 -29.76
N TYR A 141 -29.27 20.41 -28.97
CA TYR A 141 -28.18 19.47 -29.20
C TYR A 141 -28.34 18.70 -30.54
N ALA A 142 -29.56 18.31 -30.89
CA ALA A 142 -29.88 17.69 -32.18
C ALA A 142 -29.65 18.66 -33.36
N ALA A 143 -30.04 19.93 -33.23
CA ALA A 143 -29.80 20.95 -34.26
C ALA A 143 -28.30 21.20 -34.49
N LEU A 144 -27.52 21.34 -33.40
CA LEU A 144 -26.05 21.46 -33.45
C LEU A 144 -25.38 20.25 -34.13
N ARG A 145 -25.92 19.04 -33.91
CA ARG A 145 -25.47 17.80 -34.56
C ARG A 145 -25.79 17.73 -36.06
N ILE A 146 -26.87 18.36 -36.53
CA ILE A 146 -27.29 18.34 -37.94
C ILE A 146 -26.61 19.46 -38.75
N ALA A 147 -26.32 20.61 -38.13
CA ALA A 147 -25.78 21.79 -38.81
C ALA A 147 -24.24 21.77 -39.04
N SER A 148 -23.52 20.78 -38.51
CA SER A 148 -22.05 20.71 -38.62
C SER A 148 -21.61 20.13 -39.97
N PRO A 149 -20.85 20.87 -40.83
CA PRO A 149 -20.47 20.40 -42.15
C PRO A 149 -19.45 19.24 -42.11
N ARG A 150 -19.57 18.31 -43.07
CA ARG A 150 -18.64 17.18 -43.25
C ARG A 150 -17.31 17.69 -43.80
N GLY A 151 -16.37 18.06 -42.92
CA GLY A 151 -15.11 18.70 -43.32
C GLY A 151 -14.02 18.75 -42.26
N GLY A 152 -13.92 17.74 -41.39
CA GLY A 152 -12.85 17.64 -40.40
C GLY A 152 -12.45 16.18 -40.16
N SER A 153 -11.14 15.91 -40.11
CA SER A 153 -10.62 14.63 -39.63
C SER A 153 -11.09 14.37 -38.19
N PRO A 154 -11.39 13.13 -37.79
CA PRO A 154 -11.74 12.83 -36.42
C PRO A 154 -10.59 13.26 -35.49
N PRO A 155 -10.89 13.80 -34.28
CA PRO A 155 -9.85 14.11 -33.31
C PRO A 155 -9.05 12.84 -33.00
N ALA A 156 -7.72 12.97 -32.97
CA ALA A 156 -6.85 11.84 -32.66
C ALA A 156 -7.23 11.27 -31.28
N LEU A 157 -7.41 9.96 -31.19
CA LEU A 157 -7.63 9.29 -29.91
C LEU A 157 -6.45 9.60 -28.98
N PRO A 158 -6.69 9.89 -27.68
CA PRO A 158 -5.61 10.15 -26.74
C PRO A 158 -4.77 8.89 -26.54
N GLU A 159 -3.47 9.10 -26.29
CA GLU A 159 -2.54 8.02 -25.97
C GLU A 159 -2.95 7.32 -24.68
N LEU A 160 -3.36 6.05 -24.80
CA LEU A 160 -3.87 5.22 -23.72
C LEU A 160 -2.71 4.74 -22.82
N ALA A 161 -1.66 4.25 -23.46
CA ALA A 161 -0.49 3.66 -22.83
C ALA A 161 0.74 3.80 -23.74
N ARG A 162 1.92 3.50 -23.20
CA ARG A 162 3.16 3.47 -23.95
C ARG A 162 3.95 2.20 -23.63
N ILE A 163 4.54 1.60 -24.65
CA ILE A 163 5.53 0.53 -24.47
C ILE A 163 6.78 1.14 -23.85
N LEU A 164 7.20 0.69 -22.68
CA LEU A 164 8.45 1.10 -22.03
C LEU A 164 9.63 0.24 -22.49
N GLN A 165 9.42 -1.06 -22.64
CA GLN A 165 10.47 -2.06 -22.81
C GLN A 165 9.98 -3.20 -23.68
N VAL A 166 10.90 -3.78 -24.46
CA VAL A 166 10.69 -4.92 -25.35
C VAL A 166 11.86 -5.86 -25.14
N GLU A 167 11.63 -7.10 -24.72
CA GLU A 167 12.69 -8.07 -24.44
C GLU A 167 12.46 -9.36 -25.25
N PRO A 168 13.31 -9.71 -26.23
CA PRO A 168 13.20 -10.97 -26.94
C PRO A 168 13.56 -12.14 -26.02
N VAL A 169 12.74 -13.19 -25.99
CA VAL A 169 12.94 -14.35 -25.09
C VAL A 169 14.05 -15.28 -25.60
N THR A 170 14.32 -15.26 -26.91
CA THR A 170 15.47 -15.93 -27.54
C THR A 170 16.01 -15.07 -28.68
N GLU A 171 17.23 -15.34 -29.13
CA GLU A 171 17.84 -14.66 -30.29
C GLU A 171 17.05 -14.89 -31.61
N ALA A 172 16.20 -15.92 -31.65
CA ALA A 172 15.31 -16.25 -32.77
C ALA A 172 13.84 -15.79 -32.54
N ALA A 173 13.58 -14.93 -31.55
CA ALA A 173 12.24 -14.42 -31.27
C ALA A 173 11.65 -13.61 -32.44
N GLY A 174 10.36 -13.77 -32.67
CA GLY A 174 9.62 -12.93 -33.62
C GLY A 174 9.45 -11.50 -33.08
N ALA A 175 9.62 -10.52 -33.95
CA ALA A 175 9.40 -9.12 -33.59
C ALA A 175 7.93 -8.88 -33.18
N PRO A 176 7.67 -8.27 -32.01
CA PRO A 176 6.30 -7.99 -31.57
C PRO A 176 5.68 -6.87 -32.40
N VAL A 177 4.34 -6.87 -32.50
CA VAL A 177 3.59 -5.90 -33.31
C VAL A 177 2.43 -5.26 -32.57
N VAL A 178 2.13 -4.02 -32.96
CA VAL A 178 0.88 -3.31 -32.68
C VAL A 178 0.04 -3.34 -33.96
N VAL A 179 -1.12 -3.97 -33.91
CA VAL A 179 -2.09 -4.00 -35.00
C VAL A 179 -3.14 -2.91 -34.76
N ARG A 180 -3.12 -1.87 -35.60
CA ARG A 180 -4.04 -0.71 -35.53
C ARG A 180 -4.86 -0.63 -36.81
N GLY A 181 -6.18 -0.77 -36.71
CA GLY A 181 -7.07 -0.75 -37.88
C GLY A 181 -6.73 -1.81 -38.94
N GLY A 182 -6.32 -3.01 -38.51
CA GLY A 182 -5.87 -4.09 -39.39
C GLY A 182 -4.46 -3.93 -39.97
N THR A 183 -3.75 -2.82 -39.72
CA THR A 183 -2.36 -2.61 -40.15
C THR A 183 -1.39 -2.99 -39.03
N GLU A 184 -0.48 -3.94 -39.29
CA GLU A 184 0.62 -4.26 -38.36
C GLU A 184 1.70 -3.16 -38.37
N ARG A 185 2.29 -2.91 -37.19
CA ARG A 185 3.40 -1.97 -36.98
C ARG A 185 4.35 -2.53 -35.92
N PRO A 186 5.68 -2.28 -35.98
CA PRO A 186 6.59 -2.74 -34.94
C PRO A 186 6.21 -2.22 -33.55
N ALA A 187 6.15 -3.12 -32.58
CA ALA A 187 6.09 -2.77 -31.16
C ALA A 187 7.53 -2.54 -30.66
N ALA A 188 7.86 -1.28 -30.34
CA ALA A 188 9.19 -0.86 -29.94
C ALA A 188 9.10 -0.05 -28.62
N PRO A 189 10.21 0.12 -27.88
CA PRO A 189 10.25 1.07 -26.77
C PRO A 189 9.80 2.47 -27.22
N ALA A 190 9.05 3.13 -26.35
CA ALA A 190 8.33 4.37 -26.59
C ALA A 190 7.19 4.35 -27.64
N THR A 191 6.81 3.21 -28.23
CA THR A 191 5.61 3.13 -29.10
C THR A 191 4.35 3.52 -28.32
N ALA A 192 3.62 4.53 -28.83
CA ALA A 192 2.39 5.06 -28.26
C ALA A 192 1.16 4.23 -28.67
N LEU A 193 0.44 3.72 -27.68
CA LEU A 193 -0.72 2.85 -27.84
C LEU A 193 -2.03 3.63 -27.68
N MET A 194 -3.04 3.23 -28.43
CA MET A 194 -4.34 3.88 -28.53
C MET A 194 -5.47 2.90 -28.16
N PRO A 195 -6.67 3.37 -27.80
CA PRO A 195 -7.84 2.51 -27.67
C PRO A 195 -8.12 1.77 -28.99
N GLY A 196 -8.36 0.46 -28.91
CA GLY A 196 -8.52 -0.43 -30.06
C GLY A 196 -7.22 -0.99 -30.66
N ASP A 197 -6.05 -0.71 -30.06
CA ASP A 197 -4.81 -1.38 -30.46
C ASP A 197 -4.75 -2.82 -29.97
N ARG A 198 -4.42 -3.74 -30.87
CA ARG A 198 -4.16 -5.15 -30.54
C ARG A 198 -2.66 -5.45 -30.62
N LEU A 199 -2.10 -5.90 -29.51
CA LEU A 199 -0.71 -6.31 -29.37
C LEU A 199 -0.55 -7.81 -29.63
N GLU A 200 0.50 -8.19 -30.36
CA GLU A 200 1.01 -9.56 -30.43
C GLU A 200 2.48 -9.57 -30.03
N THR A 201 2.86 -10.39 -29.05
CA THR A 201 4.24 -10.36 -28.51
C THR A 201 5.23 -11.25 -29.26
N ARG A 202 4.75 -12.22 -30.05
CA ARG A 202 5.49 -13.01 -31.07
C ARG A 202 6.81 -13.70 -30.65
N GLY A 203 7.07 -13.83 -29.35
CA GLY A 203 8.31 -14.41 -28.80
C GLY A 203 9.17 -13.43 -28.00
N SER A 204 8.70 -12.20 -27.82
CA SER A 204 9.22 -11.21 -26.89
C SER A 204 8.27 -11.02 -25.70
N GLU A 205 8.73 -10.33 -24.66
CA GLU A 205 7.87 -9.72 -23.62
C GLU A 205 7.74 -8.20 -23.87
N LEU A 206 6.62 -7.61 -23.45
CA LEU A 206 6.34 -6.16 -23.57
C LEU A 206 5.95 -5.56 -22.21
N ARG A 207 6.69 -4.56 -21.73
CA ARG A 207 6.29 -3.73 -20.58
C ARG A 207 5.54 -2.50 -21.05
N LEU A 208 4.36 -2.27 -20.48
CA LEU A 208 3.45 -1.16 -20.78
C LEU A 208 3.24 -0.29 -19.54
N LEU A 209 3.08 1.02 -19.75
CA LEU A 209 2.62 1.99 -18.74
C LEU A 209 1.46 2.80 -19.31
N TYR A 210 0.35 2.87 -18.56
CA TYR A 210 -0.79 3.72 -18.93
C TYR A 210 -0.50 5.21 -18.72
N ARG A 211 -1.26 6.08 -19.38
CA ARG A 211 -1.07 7.54 -19.29
C ARG A 211 -1.90 8.23 -18.21
N ALA A 212 -3.04 7.67 -17.84
CA ALA A 212 -3.94 8.27 -16.86
C ALA A 212 -3.47 8.06 -15.41
N ASP A 213 -2.68 7.03 -15.14
CA ASP A 213 -2.19 6.64 -13.82
C ASP A 213 -0.96 5.72 -13.91
N ALA A 214 -0.47 5.26 -12.76
CA ALA A 214 0.67 4.36 -12.66
C ALA A 214 0.37 2.88 -12.97
N THR A 215 -0.70 2.53 -13.69
CA THR A 215 -0.94 1.12 -14.07
C THR A 215 0.14 0.65 -15.06
N THR A 216 0.78 -0.48 -14.74
CA THR A 216 1.66 -1.20 -15.67
C THR A 216 1.10 -2.58 -16.04
N LEU A 217 1.44 -3.05 -17.24
CA LEU A 217 1.19 -4.41 -17.71
C LEU A 217 2.49 -4.98 -18.31
N ASP A 218 2.93 -6.14 -17.85
CA ASP A 218 3.99 -6.93 -18.47
C ASP A 218 3.35 -8.09 -19.23
N LEU A 219 3.32 -8.00 -20.56
CA LEU A 219 2.80 -9.04 -21.44
C LEU A 219 3.91 -10.07 -21.73
N ARG A 220 3.61 -11.34 -21.49
CA ARG A 220 4.54 -12.48 -21.68
C ARG A 220 4.66 -12.86 -23.16
N ASP A 221 5.49 -13.86 -23.45
CA ASP A 221 5.60 -14.44 -24.78
C ASP A 221 4.26 -15.06 -25.27
N GLY A 222 4.13 -15.26 -26.59
CA GLY A 222 2.93 -15.82 -27.21
C GLY A 222 1.61 -15.08 -26.92
N THR A 223 1.67 -13.84 -26.43
CA THR A 223 0.53 -13.11 -25.89
C THR A 223 -0.17 -12.28 -26.95
N VAL A 224 -1.50 -12.32 -26.92
CA VAL A 224 -2.40 -11.57 -27.79
C VAL A 224 -3.38 -10.80 -26.91
N ALA A 225 -3.23 -9.48 -26.84
CA ALA A 225 -4.02 -8.61 -25.97
C ALA A 225 -4.45 -7.33 -26.69
N GLU A 226 -5.71 -6.94 -26.54
CA GLU A 226 -6.26 -5.69 -27.10
C GLU A 226 -6.56 -4.71 -25.96
N LEU A 227 -6.18 -3.44 -26.13
CA LEU A 227 -6.29 -2.39 -25.11
C LEU A 227 -7.37 -1.38 -25.50
N ASP A 228 -8.22 -0.98 -24.55
CA ASP A 228 -9.38 -0.13 -24.87
C ASP A 228 -9.81 0.79 -23.70
N LEU A 229 -10.68 1.76 -23.99
CA LEU A 229 -11.33 2.66 -23.03
C LEU A 229 -12.83 2.68 -23.24
N ASP A 230 -13.59 2.47 -22.16
CA ASP A 230 -15.05 2.51 -22.15
C ASP A 230 -15.51 3.33 -20.95
N ALA A 231 -16.21 4.44 -21.20
CA ALA A 231 -16.64 5.40 -20.15
C ALA A 231 -15.52 5.81 -19.15
N GLY A 232 -14.26 5.85 -19.60
CA GLY A 232 -13.08 6.15 -18.76
C GLY A 232 -12.50 4.95 -18.01
N ALA A 233 -13.20 3.81 -17.94
CA ALA A 233 -12.64 2.56 -17.43
C ALA A 233 -11.65 1.96 -18.45
N LYS A 234 -10.48 1.53 -17.97
CA LYS A 234 -9.48 0.82 -18.78
C LYS A 234 -9.90 -0.63 -19.02
N TRP A 235 -9.70 -1.10 -20.25
CA TRP A 235 -9.98 -2.47 -20.66
C TRP A 235 -8.75 -3.17 -21.24
N VAL A 236 -8.68 -4.47 -20.99
CA VAL A 236 -7.72 -5.40 -21.62
C VAL A 236 -8.47 -6.66 -22.05
N ARG A 237 -8.48 -6.98 -23.34
CA ARG A 237 -9.05 -8.22 -23.89
C ARG A 237 -7.90 -9.17 -24.19
N LEU A 238 -7.58 -10.05 -23.24
CA LEU A 238 -6.52 -11.06 -23.35
C LEU A 238 -7.08 -12.31 -24.05
N ALA A 239 -6.74 -12.49 -25.33
CA ALA A 239 -7.22 -13.62 -26.12
C ALA A 239 -6.39 -14.90 -25.90
N GLN A 240 -5.07 -14.74 -25.73
CA GLN A 240 -4.10 -15.83 -25.56
C GLN A 240 -2.88 -15.32 -24.79
N GLY A 241 -2.19 -16.22 -24.07
CA GLY A 241 -0.91 -15.95 -23.44
C GLY A 241 -1.05 -15.50 -21.99
N GLY A 242 -0.15 -14.65 -21.51
CA GLY A 242 -0.09 -14.25 -20.11
C GLY A 242 0.25 -12.78 -19.94
N LEU A 243 -0.29 -12.18 -18.88
CA LEU A 243 0.13 -10.86 -18.42
C LEU A 243 0.30 -10.83 -16.90
N GLU A 244 1.16 -9.95 -16.45
CA GLU A 244 1.30 -9.52 -15.06
C GLU A 244 0.92 -8.05 -15.00
N ALA A 245 0.06 -7.66 -14.06
CA ALA A 245 -0.51 -6.32 -13.99
C ALA A 245 -0.34 -5.74 -12.60
N SER A 246 0.19 -4.52 -12.52
CA SER A 246 0.15 -3.68 -11.32
C SER A 246 -0.85 -2.57 -11.59
N VAL A 247 -2.09 -2.76 -11.16
CA VAL A 247 -3.20 -1.84 -11.44
C VAL A 247 -3.30 -0.80 -10.33
N ALA A 248 -3.11 0.48 -10.66
CA ALA A 248 -3.28 1.59 -9.73
C ALA A 248 -4.73 1.66 -9.19
N PRO A 249 -4.99 2.35 -8.06
CA PRO A 249 -6.36 2.64 -7.62
C PRO A 249 -7.17 3.27 -8.74
N GLN A 250 -8.36 2.73 -9.02
CA GLN A 250 -9.26 3.23 -10.06
C GLN A 250 -10.40 4.04 -9.40
N ALA A 251 -10.92 5.05 -10.10
CA ALA A 251 -12.04 5.84 -9.60
C ALA A 251 -13.30 4.97 -9.39
N PRO A 252 -14.20 5.33 -8.45
CA PRO A 252 -15.46 4.59 -8.25
C PRO A 252 -16.24 4.42 -9.55
N GLY A 253 -16.67 3.18 -9.84
CA GLY A 253 -17.33 2.81 -11.10
C GLY A 253 -16.38 2.54 -12.28
N CYS A 254 -15.17 3.12 -12.30
CA CYS A 254 -14.20 2.99 -13.39
C CYS A 254 -13.21 1.82 -13.21
N ALA A 255 -13.62 0.75 -12.51
CA ALA A 255 -12.76 -0.41 -12.25
C ALA A 255 -12.19 -1.01 -13.56
N MET A 256 -10.89 -1.32 -13.57
CA MET A 256 -10.21 -1.81 -14.76
C MET A 256 -10.68 -3.24 -15.08
N ARG A 257 -11.04 -3.48 -16.34
CA ARG A 257 -11.68 -4.73 -16.78
C ARG A 257 -10.77 -5.56 -17.65
N PHE A 258 -10.41 -6.73 -17.16
CA PHE A 258 -9.69 -7.74 -17.95
C PHE A 258 -10.69 -8.79 -18.42
N ARG A 259 -10.74 -9.05 -19.73
CA ARG A 259 -11.65 -10.03 -20.32
C ARG A 259 -10.86 -11.09 -21.09
N THR A 260 -11.22 -12.34 -20.89
CA THR A 260 -10.64 -13.51 -21.58
C THR A 260 -11.74 -14.25 -22.34
N PRO A 261 -11.44 -15.36 -23.07
CA PRO A 261 -12.48 -16.22 -23.65
C PRO A 261 -13.39 -16.91 -22.62
N HIS A 262 -13.00 -16.95 -21.34
CA HIS A 262 -13.68 -17.74 -20.30
C HIS A 262 -14.28 -16.89 -19.17
N ALA A 263 -13.68 -15.72 -18.88
CA ALA A 263 -14.01 -14.92 -17.71
C ALA A 263 -13.82 -13.41 -17.94
N GLU A 264 -14.34 -12.63 -17.00
CA GLU A 264 -14.17 -11.19 -16.88
C GLU A 264 -13.77 -10.87 -15.44
N ALA A 265 -12.81 -9.96 -15.28
CA ALA A 265 -12.23 -9.59 -14.00
C ALA A 265 -12.28 -8.06 -13.80
N TRP A 266 -12.82 -7.62 -12.65
CA TRP A 266 -12.84 -6.20 -12.24
C TRP A 266 -11.75 -5.97 -11.20
N VAL A 267 -10.95 -4.93 -11.43
CA VAL A 267 -9.69 -4.71 -10.73
C VAL A 267 -9.57 -3.25 -10.29
N VAL A 268 -9.26 -3.04 -9.01
CA VAL A 268 -9.09 -1.71 -8.39
C VAL A 268 -7.90 -1.79 -7.42
N GLY A 269 -6.79 -1.10 -7.70
CA GLY A 269 -5.64 -1.05 -6.76
C GLY A 269 -5.07 -2.43 -6.39
N THR A 270 -4.52 -3.16 -7.35
CA THR A 270 -4.29 -4.62 -7.23
C THR A 270 -3.14 -5.09 -8.12
N CYS A 271 -2.29 -5.99 -7.60
CA CYS A 271 -1.28 -6.71 -8.38
C CYS A 271 -1.76 -8.15 -8.66
N LEU A 272 -1.67 -8.59 -9.91
CA LEU A 272 -2.17 -9.89 -10.36
C LEU A 272 -1.37 -10.45 -11.53
N ARG A 273 -1.49 -11.77 -11.76
CA ARG A 273 -1.17 -12.43 -13.04
C ARG A 273 -2.42 -13.03 -13.64
N LEU A 274 -2.64 -12.82 -14.93
CA LEU A 274 -3.78 -13.37 -15.68
C LEU A 274 -3.24 -14.12 -16.91
N GLY A 275 -3.63 -15.39 -17.05
CA GLY A 275 -3.23 -16.24 -18.16
C GLY A 275 -4.42 -16.86 -18.88
N VAL A 276 -4.28 -17.07 -20.19
CA VAL A 276 -5.17 -17.85 -21.04
C VAL A 276 -4.36 -18.91 -21.75
N LYS A 277 -4.57 -20.17 -21.37
CA LYS A 277 -3.95 -21.34 -21.99
C LYS A 277 -5.01 -22.43 -22.18
N ASP A 278 -4.94 -23.12 -23.32
CA ASP A 278 -5.87 -24.19 -23.70
C ASP A 278 -7.34 -23.74 -23.61
N ARG A 279 -8.15 -24.32 -22.70
CA ARG A 279 -9.53 -23.90 -22.40
C ARG A 279 -9.72 -23.37 -20.98
N VAL A 280 -8.66 -22.79 -20.43
CA VAL A 280 -8.56 -22.30 -19.05
C VAL A 280 -8.11 -20.84 -19.03
N THR A 281 -8.79 -20.04 -18.22
CA THR A 281 -8.24 -18.78 -17.72
C THR A 281 -7.82 -18.98 -16.28
N ARG A 282 -6.57 -18.65 -15.99
CA ARG A 282 -6.01 -18.65 -14.63
C ARG A 282 -5.75 -17.24 -14.17
N LEU A 283 -6.11 -16.96 -12.92
CA LEU A 283 -5.83 -15.71 -12.22
C LEU A 283 -5.09 -16.05 -10.92
N ASP A 284 -3.89 -15.51 -10.74
CA ASP A 284 -3.21 -15.45 -9.44
C ASP A 284 -3.25 -13.99 -8.95
N VAL A 285 -3.67 -13.71 -7.72
CA VAL A 285 -3.68 -12.34 -7.16
C VAL A 285 -2.57 -12.23 -6.11
N THR A 286 -1.69 -11.26 -6.24
CA THR A 286 -0.53 -11.06 -5.33
C THR A 286 -0.73 -9.92 -4.34
N GLU A 287 -1.51 -8.90 -4.71
CA GLU A 287 -1.80 -7.73 -3.86
C GLU A 287 -3.20 -7.19 -4.20
N GLY A 288 -3.98 -6.72 -3.23
CA GLY A 288 -5.35 -6.25 -3.47
C GLY A 288 -6.38 -7.38 -3.61
N ALA A 289 -7.35 -7.22 -4.51
CA ALA A 289 -8.42 -8.19 -4.76
C ALA A 289 -9.02 -8.01 -6.16
N VAL A 290 -9.48 -9.11 -6.76
CA VAL A 290 -10.10 -9.15 -8.09
C VAL A 290 -11.44 -9.86 -8.00
N LYS A 291 -12.52 -9.21 -8.46
CA LYS A 291 -13.77 -9.92 -8.71
C LYS A 291 -13.67 -10.62 -10.05
N LEU A 292 -13.80 -11.95 -10.09
CA LEU A 292 -13.71 -12.78 -11.30
C LEU A 292 -15.08 -13.42 -11.59
N ARG A 293 -15.70 -13.12 -12.74
CA ARG A 293 -16.97 -13.71 -13.20
C ARG A 293 -16.74 -14.62 -14.41
N ARG A 294 -17.36 -15.80 -14.43
CA ARG A 294 -17.35 -16.69 -15.59
C ARG A 294 -18.27 -16.13 -16.69
N LEU A 295 -17.84 -16.11 -17.96
CA LEU A 295 -18.63 -15.52 -19.05
C LEU A 295 -19.88 -16.34 -19.43
N THR A 296 -19.90 -17.64 -19.11
CA THR A 296 -20.99 -18.58 -19.43
C THR A 296 -21.97 -18.79 -18.26
N GLY A 297 -22.13 -17.78 -17.39
CA GLY A 297 -23.06 -17.80 -16.25
C GLY A 297 -23.02 -16.47 -15.48
N GLU A 298 -23.74 -16.40 -14.34
CA GLU A 298 -23.71 -15.23 -13.45
C GLU A 298 -22.71 -15.39 -12.28
N GLU A 299 -22.14 -16.58 -12.12
CA GLU A 299 -21.16 -16.92 -11.08
C GLU A 299 -19.97 -15.96 -11.04
N SER A 300 -19.81 -15.28 -9.90
CA SER A 300 -18.65 -14.45 -9.60
C SER A 300 -17.99 -14.84 -8.28
N LEU A 301 -16.67 -14.82 -8.28
CA LEU A 301 -15.79 -15.20 -7.18
C LEU A 301 -14.82 -14.05 -6.90
N ASP A 302 -14.70 -13.64 -5.64
CA ASP A 302 -13.71 -12.63 -5.24
C ASP A 302 -12.39 -13.33 -4.89
N VAL A 303 -11.35 -13.05 -5.69
CA VAL A 303 -10.01 -13.64 -5.57
C VAL A 303 -9.10 -12.61 -4.91
N VAL A 304 -8.68 -12.90 -3.67
CA VAL A 304 -7.87 -11.99 -2.83
C VAL A 304 -6.38 -12.27 -2.94
N ALA A 305 -5.55 -11.30 -2.55
CA ALA A 305 -4.09 -11.47 -2.46
C ALA A 305 -3.67 -12.77 -1.75
N GLY A 306 -2.85 -13.58 -2.42
CA GLY A 306 -2.42 -14.91 -1.99
C GLY A 306 -3.23 -16.07 -2.59
N ALA A 307 -4.38 -15.81 -3.22
CA ALA A 307 -5.22 -16.83 -3.83
C ALA A 307 -5.03 -16.95 -5.35
N SER A 308 -5.29 -18.15 -5.86
CA SER A 308 -5.43 -18.45 -7.29
C SER A 308 -6.87 -18.88 -7.60
N ALA A 309 -7.32 -18.63 -8.83
CA ALA A 309 -8.58 -19.15 -9.35
C ALA A 309 -8.44 -19.57 -10.82
N GLU A 310 -9.26 -20.54 -11.24
CA GLU A 310 -9.42 -20.88 -12.66
C GLU A 310 -10.89 -20.84 -13.09
N ALA A 311 -11.09 -20.35 -14.31
CA ALA A 311 -12.35 -20.32 -15.02
C ALA A 311 -12.20 -21.06 -16.36
N THR A 312 -13.11 -21.98 -16.67
CA THR A 312 -13.03 -22.82 -17.89
C THR A 312 -14.26 -22.69 -18.78
N ALA A 313 -14.09 -22.94 -20.08
CA ALA A 313 -15.20 -22.99 -21.02
C ALA A 313 -16.28 -24.01 -20.62
N GLY A 314 -15.88 -25.10 -19.94
CA GLY A 314 -16.75 -26.19 -19.49
C GLY A 314 -17.54 -25.90 -18.20
N GLY A 315 -17.58 -24.65 -17.72
CA GLY A 315 -18.46 -24.24 -16.62
C GLY A 315 -17.83 -24.26 -15.22
N ARG A 316 -16.55 -24.60 -15.06
CA ARG A 316 -15.86 -24.46 -13.76
C ARG A 316 -15.49 -23.00 -13.53
N LEU A 317 -15.87 -22.44 -12.38
CA LEU A 317 -15.22 -21.30 -11.74
C LEU A 317 -14.89 -21.72 -10.31
N ALA A 318 -13.62 -21.69 -9.92
CA ALA A 318 -13.21 -22.12 -8.59
C ALA A 318 -11.93 -21.41 -8.13
N LEU A 319 -11.82 -21.20 -6.82
CA LEU A 319 -10.50 -21.05 -6.19
C LEU A 319 -9.70 -22.34 -6.40
N ILE A 320 -8.40 -22.20 -6.48
CA ILE A 320 -7.45 -23.30 -6.43
C ILE A 320 -6.68 -23.14 -5.14
N GLU A 321 -6.74 -24.16 -4.28
CA GLU A 321 -5.86 -24.26 -3.12
C GLU A 321 -4.41 -24.13 -3.60
N PRO A 322 -3.56 -23.31 -2.95
CA PRO A 322 -2.17 -23.21 -3.34
C PRO A 322 -1.56 -24.61 -3.31
N VAL A 323 -1.03 -25.07 -4.45
CA VAL A 323 -0.44 -26.41 -4.59
C VAL A 323 0.50 -26.61 -3.41
N PRO A 324 0.23 -27.56 -2.48
CA PRO A 324 1.02 -27.67 -1.28
C PRO A 324 2.47 -27.91 -1.69
N LEU A 325 3.37 -26.99 -1.32
CA LEU A 325 4.80 -27.24 -1.44
C LEU A 325 5.04 -28.60 -0.76
N PRO A 326 5.60 -29.59 -1.48
CA PRO A 326 5.64 -30.95 -0.98
C PRO A 326 6.34 -30.92 0.37
N ARG A 327 5.62 -31.33 1.42
CA ARG A 327 6.13 -31.30 2.80
C ARG A 327 7.50 -31.96 2.77
N ARG A 328 8.56 -31.20 3.09
CA ARG A 328 9.87 -31.80 3.34
C ARG A 328 9.66 -32.80 4.46
N VAL A 329 9.71 -34.09 4.11
CA VAL A 329 9.91 -35.16 5.08
C VAL A 329 11.20 -34.77 5.78
N PRO A 330 11.20 -34.56 7.11
CA PRO A 330 12.45 -34.33 7.82
C PRO A 330 13.35 -35.54 7.55
N PRO A 331 14.65 -35.35 7.29
CA PRO A 331 15.54 -36.49 7.14
C PRO A 331 15.41 -37.39 8.37
N PRO A 332 15.46 -38.73 8.21
CA PRO A 332 15.45 -39.62 9.36
C PRO A 332 16.61 -39.23 10.30
N PRO A 333 16.44 -39.36 11.64
CA PRO A 333 17.53 -39.12 12.55
C PRO A 333 18.71 -40.05 12.17
N PRO A 334 19.96 -39.57 12.22
CA PRO A 334 21.11 -40.41 11.93
C PRO A 334 21.14 -41.61 12.89
N GLU A 335 21.55 -42.77 12.38
CA GLU A 335 21.82 -43.93 13.24
C GLU A 335 22.95 -43.59 14.24
N PRO A 336 22.91 -44.16 15.45
CA PRO A 336 23.93 -43.89 16.45
C PRO A 336 25.29 -44.45 16.02
N GLU A 337 26.26 -43.57 15.76
CA GLU A 337 27.65 -43.97 15.54
C GLU A 337 28.21 -44.73 16.76
N PRO A 338 29.09 -45.73 16.54
CA PRO A 338 29.71 -46.48 17.64
C PRO A 338 30.62 -45.57 18.46
N ALA A 339 30.54 -45.69 19.79
CA ALA A 339 31.20 -44.79 20.72
C ALA A 339 32.74 -44.78 20.59
N VAL A 340 33.30 -43.62 20.25
CA VAL A 340 34.75 -43.35 20.30
C VAL A 340 35.16 -43.18 21.78
N PRO A 341 36.23 -43.85 22.26
CA PRO A 341 36.68 -43.70 23.64
C PRO A 341 37.33 -42.32 23.88
N PRO A 342 37.22 -41.76 25.10
CA PRO A 342 37.76 -40.44 25.40
C PRO A 342 39.30 -40.41 25.42
N PRO A 343 39.93 -39.28 25.06
CA PRO A 343 41.38 -39.11 25.17
C PRO A 343 41.84 -39.04 26.64
N PRO A 344 43.12 -39.36 26.93
CA PRO A 344 43.66 -39.32 28.29
C PRO A 344 43.73 -37.89 28.84
N LEU A 345 43.54 -37.72 30.15
CA LEU A 345 43.59 -36.41 30.80
C LEU A 345 45.01 -35.81 30.78
N VAL A 346 45.08 -34.56 30.34
CA VAL A 346 46.26 -33.69 30.51
C VAL A 346 46.08 -32.87 31.79
N PRO A 347 47.13 -32.67 32.64
CA PRO A 347 47.00 -31.88 33.87
C PRO A 347 46.57 -30.43 33.61
N ALA A 348 45.73 -29.89 34.50
CA ALA A 348 45.17 -28.55 34.34
C ALA A 348 46.22 -27.44 34.52
N LEU A 349 46.25 -26.50 33.57
CA LEU A 349 46.89 -25.20 33.74
C LEU A 349 46.09 -24.33 34.74
N PRO A 350 46.73 -23.38 35.46
CA PRO A 350 46.05 -22.57 36.46
C PRO A 350 44.93 -21.73 35.84
N VAL A 351 43.76 -21.76 36.49
CA VAL A 351 42.55 -21.06 36.06
C VAL A 351 42.79 -19.54 36.10
N PRO A 352 42.64 -18.80 34.98
CA PRO A 352 42.62 -17.35 35.01
C PRO A 352 41.53 -16.85 35.95
N ALA A 353 41.81 -15.81 36.74
CA ALA A 353 40.85 -15.30 37.73
C ALA A 353 39.48 -15.02 37.08
N VAL A 354 38.41 -15.39 37.79
CA VAL A 354 37.03 -15.21 37.31
C VAL A 354 36.79 -13.71 37.05
N VAL A 355 36.82 -13.34 35.77
CA VAL A 355 36.39 -12.02 35.31
C VAL A 355 34.92 -11.91 35.66
N GLN A 356 34.60 -11.06 36.65
CA GLN A 356 33.21 -10.78 36.98
C GLN A 356 32.50 -10.27 35.72
N PRO A 357 31.28 -10.72 35.42
CA PRO A 357 30.54 -10.19 34.29
C PRO A 357 30.40 -8.67 34.48
N PRO A 358 30.73 -7.85 33.46
CA PRO A 358 30.68 -6.40 33.61
C PRO A 358 29.24 -5.96 33.94
N PRO A 359 29.07 -4.90 34.76
CA PRO A 359 27.75 -4.42 35.14
C PRO A 359 26.92 -4.02 33.90
N PRO A 360 25.58 -4.11 33.97
CA PRO A 360 24.72 -4.10 32.79
C PRO A 360 24.75 -2.77 32.04
N VAL A 361 25.43 -2.73 30.90
CA VAL A 361 25.55 -1.52 30.07
C VAL A 361 24.29 -1.30 29.24
N ARG A 362 23.57 -0.23 29.54
CA ARG A 362 22.65 0.48 28.63
C ARG A 362 23.03 1.97 28.64
N PRO A 363 22.82 2.73 27.55
CA PRO A 363 22.05 2.37 26.36
C PRO A 363 22.89 1.88 25.17
N ARG A 364 22.44 0.77 24.56
CA ARG A 364 22.29 0.70 23.10
C ARG A 364 20.86 1.13 22.76
N TYR A 365 20.72 1.99 21.76
CA TYR A 365 19.50 2.69 21.32
C TYR A 365 18.68 3.40 22.42
N GLY A 366 18.66 4.73 22.35
CA GLY A 366 17.78 5.62 23.10
C GLY A 366 17.12 6.70 22.21
N PRO A 367 16.25 7.55 22.78
CA PRO A 367 15.51 8.59 22.05
C PRO A 367 16.41 9.50 21.21
N ASP A 368 17.56 9.90 21.76
CA ASP A 368 18.43 10.92 21.16
C ASP A 368 19.72 10.34 20.53
N ALA A 369 20.06 9.08 20.82
CA ALA A 369 21.39 8.53 20.50
C ALA A 369 21.43 7.00 20.28
N GLY A 370 22.50 6.55 19.61
CA GLY A 370 22.80 5.14 19.36
C GLY A 370 22.02 4.52 18.21
N ARG A 371 22.38 3.28 17.88
CA ARG A 371 21.84 2.50 16.75
C ARG A 371 20.76 1.52 17.23
N PRO A 372 19.67 1.28 16.48
CA PRO A 372 18.68 0.25 16.80
C PRO A 372 19.31 -1.15 16.95
N PHE A 373 18.72 -2.01 17.79
CA PHE A 373 19.14 -3.41 18.01
C PHE A 373 20.51 -3.57 18.71
N SER A 374 20.93 -4.82 18.95
CA SER A 374 22.22 -5.11 19.60
C SER A 374 23.41 -4.88 18.67
N ASP A 375 24.63 -4.62 19.18
CA ASP A 375 25.82 -4.52 18.29
C ASP A 375 26.15 -5.85 17.58
N ALA A 376 25.63 -6.98 18.08
CA ALA A 376 25.74 -8.29 17.42
C ALA A 376 24.70 -8.48 16.29
N SER A 377 23.81 -7.51 16.08
CA SER A 377 22.86 -7.50 14.97
C SER A 377 23.58 -7.44 13.62
N PRO A 378 23.10 -8.16 12.58
CA PRO A 378 23.55 -7.99 11.19
C PRO A 378 23.59 -6.53 10.72
N TRP A 379 22.71 -5.68 11.25
CA TRP A 379 22.61 -4.26 10.91
C TRP A 379 23.72 -3.40 11.54
N ASN A 380 24.33 -3.84 12.65
CA ASN A 380 25.31 -3.07 13.42
C ASN A 380 26.76 -3.61 13.31
N LEU A 381 26.97 -4.77 12.69
CA LEU A 381 28.31 -5.30 12.43
C LEU A 381 29.03 -4.50 11.34
N VAL A 382 30.20 -3.97 11.66
CA VAL A 382 31.22 -3.53 10.70
C VAL A 382 31.65 -4.73 9.84
N LEU A 383 31.85 -4.51 8.55
CA LEU A 383 32.33 -5.53 7.62
C LEU A 383 33.83 -5.79 7.80
N PRO A 384 34.32 -7.04 7.62
CA PRO A 384 35.75 -7.30 7.58
C PRO A 384 36.40 -6.62 6.37
N HIS A 385 37.67 -6.23 6.49
CA HIS A 385 38.43 -5.48 5.47
C HIS A 385 38.47 -6.19 4.10
N GLU A 386 38.61 -7.53 4.11
CA GLU A 386 38.53 -8.38 2.92
C GLU A 386 37.34 -9.34 3.04
N PRO A 387 36.12 -8.89 2.72
CA PRO A 387 34.94 -9.72 2.88
C PRO A 387 34.81 -10.73 1.74
N ALA A 388 34.16 -11.86 2.01
CA ALA A 388 33.79 -12.84 1.02
C ALA A 388 32.76 -12.26 0.02
N LEU A 389 33.15 -12.18 -1.26
CA LEU A 389 32.32 -11.64 -2.32
C LEU A 389 31.54 -12.75 -3.02
N ASP A 390 30.29 -12.45 -3.36
CA ASP A 390 29.43 -13.34 -4.14
C ASP A 390 29.90 -13.35 -5.61
N PRO A 391 30.22 -14.51 -6.22
CA PRO A 391 30.55 -14.60 -7.64
C PRO A 391 29.46 -14.05 -8.57
N ALA A 392 28.17 -14.18 -8.20
CA ALA A 392 27.06 -13.59 -8.95
C ALA A 392 27.02 -12.05 -8.84
N GLY A 393 27.75 -11.47 -7.87
CA GLY A 393 27.89 -10.03 -7.67
C GLY A 393 28.35 -9.26 -8.91
N VAL A 394 29.12 -9.92 -9.79
CA VAL A 394 29.58 -9.35 -11.07
C VAL A 394 28.42 -9.05 -12.03
N GLU A 395 27.33 -9.83 -12.01
CA GLU A 395 26.12 -9.53 -12.77
C GLU A 395 25.14 -8.60 -12.03
N ILE A 396 25.10 -8.72 -10.70
CA ILE A 396 24.12 -8.03 -9.85
C ILE A 396 24.49 -6.54 -9.69
N ALA A 397 25.74 -6.23 -9.31
CA ALA A 397 26.16 -4.86 -9.00
C ALA A 397 25.92 -3.86 -10.17
N PRO A 398 26.28 -4.18 -11.43
CA PRO A 398 26.02 -3.29 -12.58
C PRO A 398 24.55 -3.14 -12.97
N ARG A 399 23.62 -3.88 -12.33
CA ARG A 399 22.17 -3.70 -12.46
C ARG A 399 21.62 -2.82 -11.34
N ILE A 400 21.90 -3.17 -10.08
CA ILE A 400 21.35 -2.48 -8.92
C ILE A 400 21.85 -1.02 -8.81
N GLY A 401 23.07 -0.74 -9.28
CA GLY A 401 23.64 0.61 -9.26
C GLY A 401 23.10 1.62 -10.28
N ARG A 402 22.07 1.28 -11.08
CA ARG A 402 21.63 2.11 -12.23
C ARG A 402 20.66 3.25 -11.89
N ARG A 403 19.62 2.97 -11.12
CA ARG A 403 18.62 3.95 -10.65
C ARG A 403 18.56 3.87 -9.13
N VAL A 404 19.35 4.70 -8.48
CA VAL A 404 19.52 4.68 -7.03
C VAL A 404 18.96 5.97 -6.42
N THR A 405 18.15 5.82 -5.37
CA THR A 405 17.46 6.96 -4.73
C THR A 405 17.15 6.68 -3.26
N ALA A 406 16.59 7.67 -2.55
CA ALA A 406 16.12 7.56 -1.17
C ALA A 406 14.64 7.99 -1.04
N ALA A 407 13.87 7.30 -0.20
CA ALA A 407 12.53 7.73 0.17
C ALA A 407 12.61 8.62 1.42
N LEU A 408 12.29 9.92 1.27
CA LEU A 408 12.39 10.97 2.30
C LEU A 408 11.02 11.56 2.70
N PHE A 409 10.00 11.43 1.85
CA PHE A 409 8.63 11.84 2.17
C PHE A 409 7.60 10.71 2.00
N ARG A 410 7.33 10.30 0.75
CA ARG A 410 6.13 9.49 0.47
C ARG A 410 6.23 8.05 0.95
N TYR A 411 7.43 7.46 0.83
CA TYR A 411 7.75 6.12 1.33
C TYR A 411 8.77 6.12 2.46
N ALA A 412 9.12 7.31 3.00
CA ALA A 412 9.86 7.42 4.24
C ALA A 412 9.04 6.90 5.43
N VAL A 413 9.73 6.44 6.46
CA VAL A 413 9.11 5.81 7.63
C VAL A 413 8.86 6.88 8.70
N PRO A 414 7.61 7.19 9.07
CA PRO A 414 7.32 8.03 10.22
C PRO A 414 7.66 7.25 11.48
N LEU A 415 8.61 7.78 12.23
CA LEU A 415 9.05 7.23 13.50
C LEU A 415 8.34 7.97 14.64
N TYR A 416 7.73 7.21 15.53
CA TYR A 416 7.11 7.71 16.76
C TYR A 416 7.75 7.05 17.97
N HIS A 417 7.67 7.69 19.14
CA HIS A 417 8.16 7.15 20.39
C HIS A 417 6.99 6.90 21.35
N ALA A 418 7.08 5.85 22.15
CA ALA A 418 6.11 5.47 23.17
C ALA A 418 6.81 5.07 24.48
N ASP A 419 6.13 5.30 25.59
CA ASP A 419 6.59 5.13 26.96
C ASP A 419 5.51 4.43 27.83
N ALA A 420 5.62 4.51 29.16
CA ALA A 420 4.67 3.89 30.07
C ALA A 420 3.27 4.54 30.05
N ASP A 421 3.19 5.84 29.71
CA ASP A 421 1.99 6.66 29.78
C ASP A 421 1.26 6.73 28.41
N THR A 422 1.98 6.47 27.33
CA THR A 422 1.45 6.38 25.96
C THR A 422 0.31 5.35 25.87
N PRO A 423 -0.90 5.72 25.40
CA PRO A 423 -2.07 4.85 25.52
C PRO A 423 -1.95 3.54 24.72
N VAL A 424 -2.41 2.45 25.35
CA VAL A 424 -2.54 1.13 24.73
C VAL A 424 -3.74 1.09 23.80
N ARG A 425 -3.55 0.59 22.58
CA ARG A 425 -4.58 0.44 21.53
C ARG A 425 -4.84 -1.03 21.25
N GLN A 426 -6.07 -1.36 20.91
CA GLN A 426 -6.36 -2.59 20.17
C GLN A 426 -5.91 -2.43 18.72
N VAL A 427 -5.34 -3.49 18.14
CA VAL A 427 -4.91 -3.52 16.73
C VAL A 427 -5.63 -4.63 15.99
N VAL A 428 -6.44 -4.24 15.00
CA VAL A 428 -7.15 -5.18 14.13
C VAL A 428 -6.40 -5.30 12.80
N CYS A 429 -5.80 -6.46 12.55
CA CYS A 429 -5.27 -6.80 11.23
C CYS A 429 -6.43 -7.12 10.26
N THR A 430 -6.44 -6.46 9.10
CA THR A 430 -7.51 -6.61 8.10
C THR A 430 -7.17 -7.60 6.98
N ARG A 431 -5.93 -8.08 6.90
CA ARG A 431 -5.53 -9.19 6.01
C ARG A 431 -5.47 -10.52 6.77
N PRO A 432 -5.97 -11.64 6.20
CA PRO A 432 -5.93 -12.95 6.84
C PRO A 432 -4.60 -13.68 6.58
N TRP A 433 -3.45 -13.02 6.77
CA TRP A 433 -2.12 -13.59 6.49
C TRP A 433 -1.57 -14.50 7.60
N GLY A 434 -2.36 -14.71 8.66
CA GLY A 434 -2.06 -15.61 9.78
C GLY A 434 -2.76 -15.14 11.06
N PRO A 435 -2.36 -15.68 12.23
CA PRO A 435 -2.57 -15.04 13.51
C PRO A 435 -2.06 -13.59 13.50
N SER A 436 -2.78 -12.66 14.13
CA SER A 436 -2.31 -11.27 14.26
C SER A 436 -1.01 -11.21 15.08
N PRO A 437 0.05 -10.55 14.59
CA PRO A 437 1.30 -10.40 15.36
C PRO A 437 1.11 -9.63 16.67
N PHE A 438 0.09 -8.77 16.72
CA PHE A 438 -0.26 -7.95 17.88
C PHE A 438 -1.11 -8.71 18.92
N ALA A 439 -1.53 -9.95 18.65
CA ALA A 439 -2.37 -10.72 19.57
C ALA A 439 -1.64 -11.00 20.90
N GLY A 440 -2.30 -10.68 22.02
CA GLY A 440 -1.73 -10.82 23.36
C GLY A 440 -0.79 -9.70 23.81
N TRP A 441 -0.60 -8.65 23.00
CA TRP A 441 0.31 -7.55 23.30
C TRP A 441 -0.40 -6.25 23.68
N SER A 442 0.17 -5.53 24.65
CA SER A 442 -0.23 -4.16 24.97
C SER A 442 0.44 -3.18 24.00
N VAL A 443 -0.11 -3.06 22.79
CA VAL A 443 0.45 -2.19 21.74
C VAL A 443 0.23 -0.73 22.09
N ARG A 444 1.31 0.06 22.20
CA ARG A 444 1.25 1.49 22.49
C ARG A 444 1.38 2.31 21.22
N VAL A 445 0.49 3.27 21.02
CA VAL A 445 0.54 4.21 19.89
C VAL A 445 0.15 5.60 20.39
N PRO A 446 0.98 6.64 20.19
CA PRO A 446 0.62 8.02 20.51
C PRO A 446 -0.62 8.50 19.76
N ASP A 447 -1.42 9.36 20.37
CA ASP A 447 -2.57 9.97 19.70
C ASP A 447 -2.12 10.84 18.52
N GLY A 448 -2.91 10.83 17.45
CA GLY A 448 -2.65 11.65 16.26
C GLY A 448 -1.46 11.20 15.39
N ALA A 449 -0.81 10.08 15.70
CA ALA A 449 0.26 9.51 14.88
C ALA A 449 -0.19 9.26 13.42
N ARG A 450 0.66 9.61 12.44
CA ARG A 450 0.32 9.64 11.00
C ARG A 450 1.27 8.80 10.15
N PRO A 451 0.77 7.84 9.35
CA PRO A 451 1.60 6.99 8.51
C PRO A 451 2.25 7.74 7.34
N SER A 452 3.07 7.02 6.56
CA SER A 452 3.58 7.50 5.26
C SER A 452 2.42 7.69 4.26
N THR A 453 2.61 8.56 3.27
CA THR A 453 1.56 8.94 2.30
C THR A 453 1.50 8.02 1.08
N GLY A 454 2.46 7.11 0.92
CA GLY A 454 2.44 6.03 -0.06
C GLY A 454 1.42 4.93 0.28
N ASN A 455 1.11 4.06 -0.69
CA ASN A 455 0.12 2.98 -0.53
C ASN A 455 0.48 1.95 0.56
N ASN A 456 1.74 1.90 0.99
CA ASN A 456 2.17 1.11 2.14
C ASN A 456 1.61 1.63 3.47
N ALA A 457 1.32 2.94 3.59
CA ALA A 457 0.91 3.63 4.82
C ALA A 457 1.63 3.07 6.07
N THR A 458 2.95 3.09 5.99
CA THR A 458 3.87 2.56 7.01
C THR A 458 3.89 3.48 8.22
N LEU A 459 3.93 2.90 9.42
CA LEU A 459 4.17 3.62 10.67
C LEU A 459 5.00 2.73 11.61
N VAL A 460 6.01 3.31 12.27
CA VAL A 460 6.80 2.62 13.30
C VAL A 460 6.72 3.39 14.61
N VAL A 461 6.38 2.70 15.70
CA VAL A 461 6.49 3.22 17.06
C VAL A 461 7.62 2.49 17.78
N VAL A 462 8.53 3.22 18.41
CA VAL A 462 9.55 2.70 19.32
C VAL A 462 8.99 2.77 20.73
N ASP A 463 8.59 1.62 21.27
CA ASP A 463 8.10 1.48 22.64
C ASP A 463 9.28 1.25 23.59
N TRP A 464 9.69 2.32 24.26
CA TRP A 464 10.80 2.32 25.21
C TRP A 464 10.49 1.52 26.47
N HIS A 465 9.21 1.42 26.84
CA HIS A 465 8.74 0.70 28.02
C HIS A 465 8.66 -0.82 27.76
N ALA A 466 8.09 -1.25 26.63
CA ALA A 466 8.03 -2.65 26.22
C ALA A 466 9.30 -3.15 25.48
N ARG A 467 10.31 -2.28 25.35
CA ARG A 467 11.62 -2.47 24.66
C ARG A 467 11.49 -3.11 23.28
N ARG A 468 10.59 -2.59 22.45
CA ARG A 468 10.29 -3.12 21.11
C ARG A 468 9.79 -2.06 20.14
N THR A 469 9.79 -2.40 18.85
CA THR A 469 9.00 -1.69 17.85
C THR A 469 7.55 -2.19 17.82
N TRP A 470 6.64 -1.32 17.39
CA TRP A 470 5.33 -1.65 16.85
C TRP A 470 5.27 -1.14 15.41
N GLU A 471 5.10 -2.04 14.45
CA GLU A 471 5.34 -1.75 13.04
C GLU A 471 4.11 -2.09 12.20
N PHE A 472 3.57 -1.13 11.47
CA PHE A 472 2.24 -1.26 10.85
C PHE A 472 2.29 -1.14 9.32
N PHE A 473 1.68 -2.10 8.62
CA PHE A 473 1.39 -2.02 7.19
C PHE A 473 -0.04 -1.51 6.98
N GLN A 474 -0.21 -0.48 6.16
CA GLN A 474 -1.47 0.21 5.90
C GLN A 474 -2.20 0.61 7.19
N PHE A 475 -1.53 1.38 8.04
CA PHE A 475 -2.07 1.90 9.30
C PHE A 475 -3.25 2.87 9.06
N ALA A 476 -4.31 2.72 9.85
CA ALA A 476 -5.45 3.63 9.91
C ALA A 476 -6.04 3.68 11.33
N TRP A 477 -6.50 4.85 11.76
CA TRP A 477 -7.26 4.99 13.00
C TRP A 477 -8.68 4.42 12.86
N ALA A 478 -9.18 3.81 13.94
CA ALA A 478 -10.50 3.21 14.05
C ALA A 478 -11.16 3.69 15.35
N GLY A 479 -11.58 4.96 15.36
CA GLY A 479 -11.88 5.67 16.60
C GLY A 479 -10.58 5.89 17.38
N ARG A 480 -10.54 5.49 18.66
CA ARG A 480 -9.33 5.56 19.49
C ARG A 480 -8.32 4.44 19.21
N ASP A 481 -8.76 3.36 18.56
CA ASP A 481 -8.02 2.11 18.37
C ASP A 481 -7.48 2.03 16.91
N VAL A 482 -6.72 0.98 16.57
CA VAL A 482 -5.97 0.89 15.29
C VAL A 482 -6.49 -0.23 14.39
N ARG A 483 -6.59 0.06 13.09
CA ARG A 483 -6.64 -0.94 12.01
C ARG A 483 -5.32 -0.89 11.24
N ALA A 484 -4.84 -2.05 10.83
CA ALA A 484 -3.71 -2.17 9.91
C ALA A 484 -4.02 -3.30 8.92
N ALA A 485 -3.48 -3.25 7.71
CA ALA A 485 -3.51 -4.44 6.84
C ALA A 485 -2.71 -5.58 7.48
N TRP A 486 -1.50 -5.28 7.94
CA TRP A 486 -0.62 -6.20 8.65
C TRP A 486 0.37 -5.45 9.55
N GLY A 487 1.39 -6.13 10.08
CA GLY A 487 2.45 -5.49 10.84
C GLY A 487 3.41 -6.47 11.49
N GLY A 488 4.04 -6.04 12.58
CA GLY A 488 4.91 -6.84 13.42
C GLY A 488 5.51 -6.04 14.58
N HIS A 489 6.45 -6.67 15.28
CA HIS A 489 7.05 -6.15 16.52
C HIS A 489 8.40 -6.82 16.80
N ILE A 490 9.47 -6.04 16.91
CA ILE A 490 10.84 -6.58 17.09
C ILE A 490 11.46 -5.98 18.35
N ALA A 491 12.10 -6.82 19.17
CA ALA A 491 12.74 -6.39 20.41
C ALA A 491 13.96 -5.49 20.10
N LEU A 492 14.05 -4.33 20.75
CA LEU A 492 15.13 -3.35 20.56
C LEU A 492 16.50 -3.84 21.05
N ASP A 493 16.54 -4.98 21.73
CA ASP A 493 17.75 -5.64 22.21
C ASP A 493 18.14 -6.86 21.35
N GLY A 494 17.39 -7.15 20.27
CA GLY A 494 17.54 -8.33 19.41
C GLY A 494 18.50 -8.17 18.23
N ASP A 495 18.22 -8.90 17.14
CA ASP A 495 19.00 -8.90 15.89
C ASP A 495 18.39 -8.04 14.76
N GLY A 496 17.17 -7.53 14.93
CA GLY A 496 16.46 -6.74 13.91
C GLY A 496 15.65 -7.56 12.90
N ALA A 497 15.58 -8.89 13.06
CA ALA A 497 14.79 -9.80 12.22
C ALA A 497 13.61 -10.43 12.99
N ASP A 498 12.58 -10.87 12.26
CA ASP A 498 11.58 -11.80 12.79
C ASP A 498 11.26 -12.93 11.78
N ALA A 499 10.74 -14.04 12.28
CA ALA A 499 10.55 -15.25 11.49
C ALA A 499 9.35 -15.23 10.53
N THR A 500 8.46 -14.24 10.60
CA THR A 500 7.06 -14.41 10.15
C THR A 500 6.35 -13.12 9.70
N TRP A 501 6.45 -12.03 10.46
CA TRP A 501 5.50 -10.93 10.41
C TRP A 501 6.05 -9.67 9.76
N THR A 502 7.10 -9.08 10.35
CA THR A 502 7.52 -7.69 10.07
C THR A 502 8.11 -7.51 8.68
N GLY A 503 7.71 -6.42 8.02
CA GLY A 503 8.17 -6.04 6.68
C GLY A 503 7.86 -7.07 5.58
N ALA A 504 8.32 -6.76 4.37
CA ALA A 504 8.23 -7.67 3.23
C ALA A 504 9.24 -8.85 3.35
N ALA A 505 10.37 -8.62 4.04
CA ALA A 505 11.50 -9.54 4.14
C ALA A 505 11.61 -10.35 5.46
N GLY A 506 10.82 -10.06 6.50
CA GLY A 506 11.03 -10.64 7.85
C GLY A 506 12.11 -9.88 8.63
N ALA A 507 12.12 -8.56 8.50
CA ALA A 507 13.04 -7.63 9.15
C ALA A 507 12.32 -6.32 9.48
N SER A 508 12.80 -5.62 10.51
CA SER A 508 12.22 -4.35 10.95
C SER A 508 12.38 -3.24 9.90
N TRP A 509 11.38 -2.36 9.76
CA TRP A 509 11.51 -1.09 9.06
C TRP A 509 12.29 -0.04 9.84
N LEU A 510 12.68 -0.31 11.09
CA LEU A 510 13.70 0.44 11.82
C LEU A 510 15.12 -0.12 11.57
N ALA A 511 15.24 -1.36 11.08
CA ALA A 511 16.54 -1.97 10.83
C ALA A 511 17.14 -1.44 9.51
N GLY A 512 18.26 -0.73 9.64
CA GLY A 512 18.87 -0.04 8.50
C GLY A 512 18.07 1.16 8.00
N LEU A 513 17.19 1.73 8.83
CA LEU A 513 16.52 2.99 8.56
C LEU A 513 17.48 4.15 8.83
N VAL A 514 17.72 5.02 7.86
CA VAL A 514 18.57 6.21 8.09
C VAL A 514 17.79 7.26 8.88
N HIS A 515 18.29 7.64 10.05
CA HIS A 515 17.65 8.63 10.91
C HIS A 515 17.93 10.08 10.48
N VAL A 516 17.05 11.00 10.85
CA VAL A 516 17.25 12.45 10.63
C VAL A 516 18.55 12.92 11.32
N ARG A 517 18.74 12.52 12.58
CA ARG A 517 19.89 12.87 13.42
C ARG A 517 21.25 12.39 12.88
N GLU A 518 21.26 11.33 12.08
CA GLU A 518 22.48 10.75 11.50
C GLU A 518 22.96 11.55 10.29
N ILE A 519 22.01 12.09 9.50
CA ILE A 519 22.31 13.05 8.44
C ILE A 519 22.74 14.40 9.03
N GLU A 520 22.12 14.86 10.13
CA GLU A 520 22.57 16.04 10.88
C GLU A 520 23.99 15.87 11.45
N ALA A 521 24.30 14.71 12.01
CA ALA A 521 25.65 14.38 12.52
C ALA A 521 26.67 14.03 11.42
N GLY A 522 26.25 13.96 10.15
CA GLY A 522 27.07 13.59 9.00
C GLY A 522 27.64 12.16 9.05
N ARG A 523 27.03 11.26 9.84
CA ARG A 523 27.50 9.89 10.11
C ARG A 523 26.34 8.95 10.37
N ILE A 524 26.33 7.83 9.64
CA ILE A 524 25.39 6.71 9.81
C ILE A 524 26.23 5.50 10.18
N ASP A 525 26.23 5.11 11.45
CA ASP A 525 27.14 4.10 11.98
C ASP A 525 26.58 2.66 11.84
N HIS A 526 25.73 2.39 10.85
CA HIS A 526 25.05 1.09 10.65
C HIS A 526 24.82 0.74 9.16
N ALA A 527 24.47 -0.52 8.89
CA ALA A 527 24.16 -0.99 7.54
C ALA A 527 22.81 -0.43 7.07
N LEU A 528 22.72 0.05 5.84
CA LEU A 528 21.50 0.67 5.32
C LEU A 528 20.47 -0.38 4.84
N SER A 529 19.20 0.01 4.70
CA SER A 529 18.14 -0.80 4.10
C SER A 529 17.72 -0.22 2.75
N PHE A 530 17.50 -1.09 1.75
CA PHE A 530 16.97 -0.69 0.45
C PHE A 530 16.04 -1.73 -0.18
N ALA A 531 15.08 -1.29 -0.99
CA ALA A 531 14.30 -2.16 -1.87
C ALA A 531 14.85 -2.13 -3.31
N SER A 532 14.70 -3.22 -4.07
CA SER A 532 15.20 -3.32 -5.46
C SER A 532 14.14 -3.89 -6.41
N GLU A 533 14.06 -3.36 -7.63
CA GLU A 533 13.30 -3.98 -8.72
C GLU A 533 13.85 -5.35 -9.16
N TYR A 534 15.12 -5.64 -8.82
CA TYR A 534 15.80 -6.90 -9.11
C TYR A 534 15.70 -7.92 -7.97
N ALA A 535 14.85 -7.67 -6.95
CA ALA A 535 14.62 -8.57 -5.83
C ALA A 535 14.11 -9.95 -6.29
N GLN A 536 14.88 -10.99 -5.97
CA GLN A 536 14.76 -12.32 -6.55
C GLN A 536 13.55 -13.10 -6.03
N ALA A 537 12.78 -13.67 -6.95
CA ALA A 537 11.59 -14.46 -6.64
C ALA A 537 11.91 -15.74 -5.86
N GLY A 538 11.45 -15.81 -4.61
CA GLY A 538 11.52 -16.99 -3.76
C GLY A 538 12.91 -17.28 -3.15
N ALA A 539 13.88 -16.39 -3.30
CA ALA A 539 15.22 -16.54 -2.73
C ALA A 539 15.53 -15.41 -1.73
N PHE A 540 16.09 -15.78 -0.57
CA PHE A 540 16.51 -14.83 0.46
C PHE A 540 17.76 -15.31 1.21
N ARG A 541 18.40 -14.39 1.94
CA ARG A 541 19.52 -14.61 2.88
C ARG A 541 19.18 -13.95 4.21
N TYR A 542 19.72 -14.45 5.32
CA TYR A 542 19.67 -13.74 6.62
C TYR A 542 20.33 -12.35 6.47
N PRO A 543 19.83 -11.25 7.10
CA PRO A 543 18.80 -11.14 8.14
C PRO A 543 17.39 -11.57 7.73
N SER A 544 17.05 -11.44 6.45
CA SER A 544 15.72 -11.73 5.93
C SER A 544 15.33 -13.20 6.13
N ARG A 545 14.04 -13.42 6.39
CA ARG A 545 13.44 -14.75 6.64
C ARG A 545 12.41 -15.16 5.59
N LYS A 546 12.08 -14.25 4.66
CA LYS A 546 11.19 -14.44 3.51
C LYS A 546 11.62 -13.54 2.35
N SER A 547 11.11 -13.80 1.15
CA SER A 547 11.24 -12.93 -0.03
C SER A 547 9.84 -12.60 -0.58
N ASP A 548 9.60 -11.32 -0.82
CA ASP A 548 8.48 -10.76 -1.58
C ASP A 548 8.85 -10.51 -3.06
N GLY A 549 10.09 -10.82 -3.44
CA GLY A 549 10.65 -10.55 -4.75
C GLY A 549 9.88 -11.22 -5.88
N SER A 550 9.91 -10.60 -7.06
CA SER A 550 9.28 -11.10 -8.29
C SER A 550 10.25 -11.30 -9.44
N TYR A 551 11.48 -10.80 -9.34
CA TYR A 551 12.45 -10.84 -10.44
C TYR A 551 13.04 -12.25 -10.63
N ARG A 552 13.21 -12.64 -11.91
CA ARG A 552 13.67 -13.98 -12.32
C ARG A 552 14.76 -13.96 -13.40
N GLY A 553 15.20 -12.77 -13.84
CA GLY A 553 16.21 -12.62 -14.89
C GLY A 553 17.65 -12.73 -14.36
N PRO A 554 18.66 -12.61 -15.24
CA PRO A 554 20.08 -12.61 -14.86
C PRO A 554 20.43 -11.48 -13.90
N GLY A 555 21.45 -11.67 -13.05
CA GLY A 555 21.80 -10.74 -11.98
C GLY A 555 20.66 -10.42 -10.99
N ALA A 556 19.80 -11.39 -10.67
CA ALA A 556 18.78 -11.23 -9.62
C ALA A 556 19.41 -11.16 -8.22
N LEU A 557 18.89 -10.27 -7.38
CA LEU A 557 19.39 -10.00 -6.03
C LEU A 557 18.54 -10.71 -4.97
N PRO A 558 19.06 -11.69 -4.20
CA PRO A 558 18.32 -12.29 -3.09
C PRO A 558 17.87 -11.24 -2.07
N VAL A 559 16.64 -11.35 -1.56
CA VAL A 559 16.20 -10.49 -0.44
C VAL A 559 17.07 -10.82 0.79
N GLY A 560 17.60 -9.81 1.46
CA GLY A 560 18.58 -9.97 2.54
C GLY A 560 20.03 -10.21 2.07
N ALA A 561 20.32 -10.19 0.77
CA ALA A 561 21.70 -10.04 0.32
C ALA A 561 22.25 -8.67 0.75
N ARG A 562 23.50 -8.67 1.23
CA ARG A 562 24.23 -7.47 1.65
C ARG A 562 25.16 -7.00 0.52
N VAL A 563 25.21 -5.71 0.28
CA VAL A 563 26.07 -5.06 -0.72
C VAL A 563 26.99 -4.06 -0.02
N GLN A 564 28.16 -3.80 -0.60
CA GLN A 564 29.17 -2.88 -0.07
C GLN A 564 29.61 -1.92 -1.18
N LEU A 565 29.84 -0.65 -0.87
CA LEU A 565 30.63 0.22 -1.75
C LEU A 565 32.11 -0.12 -1.57
N ASP A 566 32.87 -0.23 -2.66
CA ASP A 566 34.28 -0.61 -2.61
C ASP A 566 35.10 0.26 -1.62
N PRO A 567 35.72 -0.31 -0.56
CA PRO A 567 36.50 0.46 0.42
C PRO A 567 37.78 1.11 -0.12
N SER A 568 38.19 0.83 -1.37
CA SER A 568 39.29 1.56 -2.04
C SER A 568 38.85 2.85 -2.73
N VAL A 569 37.54 3.15 -2.78
CA VAL A 569 37.02 4.45 -3.21
C VAL A 569 37.35 5.50 -2.16
N ASP A 570 38.17 6.50 -2.50
CA ASP A 570 38.31 7.71 -1.70
C ASP A 570 37.03 8.55 -1.82
N VAL A 571 36.18 8.47 -0.80
CA VAL A 571 34.90 9.20 -0.71
C VAL A 571 35.10 10.72 -0.58
N GLU A 572 36.23 11.17 -0.05
CA GLU A 572 36.51 12.60 0.14
C GLU A 572 37.04 13.26 -1.14
N ALA A 573 37.68 12.48 -2.02
CA ALA A 573 38.10 12.94 -3.33
C ALA A 573 36.95 13.11 -4.35
N ILE A 574 35.72 12.65 -4.04
CA ILE A 574 34.60 12.67 -5.00
C ILE A 574 34.08 14.10 -5.22
N PRO A 575 34.16 14.66 -6.45
CA PRO A 575 33.77 16.05 -6.70
C PRO A 575 32.27 16.30 -6.49
N GLY A 576 31.94 17.34 -5.72
CA GLY A 576 30.56 17.79 -5.53
C GLY A 576 29.68 16.89 -4.66
N LEU A 577 30.25 15.88 -3.98
CA LEU A 577 29.53 14.98 -3.09
C LEU A 577 28.95 15.76 -1.89
N SER A 578 27.62 15.74 -1.74
CA SER A 578 26.92 16.44 -0.65
C SER A 578 27.22 15.84 0.74
N PRO A 579 26.95 16.57 1.85
CA PRO A 579 27.09 16.02 3.20
C PRO A 579 26.35 14.69 3.40
N ALA A 580 25.12 14.56 2.89
CA ALA A 580 24.36 13.32 2.98
C ALA A 580 24.95 12.20 2.09
N GLU A 581 25.27 12.47 0.83
CA GLU A 581 25.87 11.45 -0.06
C GLU A 581 27.20 10.91 0.51
N ARG A 582 27.99 11.76 1.19
CA ARG A 582 29.21 11.37 1.90
C ARG A 582 28.94 10.47 3.11
N ALA A 583 27.95 10.79 3.93
CA ALA A 583 27.53 9.94 5.05
C ALA A 583 27.06 8.56 4.55
N ILE A 584 26.23 8.54 3.51
CA ILE A 584 25.72 7.33 2.84
C ILE A 584 26.87 6.50 2.25
N ALA A 585 27.81 7.13 1.53
CA ALA A 585 28.94 6.43 0.90
C ALA A 585 29.88 5.80 1.94
N ARG A 586 30.22 6.51 3.03
CA ARG A 586 31.02 5.96 4.13
C ARG A 586 30.32 4.77 4.80
N ALA A 587 29.02 4.90 5.11
CA ALA A 587 28.23 3.81 5.68
C ALA A 587 28.18 2.58 4.75
N LEU A 588 28.09 2.80 3.43
CA LEU A 588 28.15 1.72 2.43
C LEU A 588 29.52 1.02 2.35
N GLN A 589 30.62 1.67 2.74
CA GLN A 589 31.93 1.02 2.82
C GLN A 589 32.10 0.21 4.11
N GLU A 590 31.81 0.83 5.27
CA GLU A 590 32.05 0.23 6.60
C GLU A 590 30.99 -0.81 6.98
N TYR A 591 29.72 -0.56 6.65
CA TYR A 591 28.58 -1.41 7.00
C TYR A 591 27.80 -1.93 5.77
N GLY A 592 27.92 -1.32 4.61
CA GLY A 592 27.15 -1.72 3.43
C GLY A 592 25.64 -1.52 3.59
N ALA A 593 24.85 -2.27 2.83
CA ALA A 593 23.39 -2.21 2.88
C ALA A 593 22.73 -3.56 2.54
N PHE A 594 21.51 -3.80 3.05
CA PHE A 594 20.74 -5.00 2.80
C PHE A 594 19.50 -4.74 1.93
N CYS A 595 19.22 -5.66 1.02
CA CYS A 595 17.95 -5.70 0.29
C CYS A 595 16.80 -6.12 1.23
N VAL A 596 15.79 -5.27 1.44
CA VAL A 596 14.63 -5.54 2.33
C VAL A 596 13.31 -5.78 1.59
N GLY A 597 13.35 -5.91 0.27
CA GLY A 597 12.23 -6.36 -0.56
C GLY A 597 12.19 -5.73 -1.95
N ARG A 598 11.03 -5.80 -2.62
CA ARG A 598 10.86 -5.26 -3.99
C ARG A 598 10.51 -3.77 -4.02
N THR A 599 10.96 -3.09 -5.08
CA THR A 599 10.35 -1.85 -5.57
C THR A 599 10.04 -1.98 -7.06
N GLN A 600 9.36 -1.02 -7.68
CA GLN A 600 8.85 -1.13 -9.06
C GLN A 600 9.55 -0.21 -10.07
N LEU A 601 10.27 0.81 -9.61
CA LEU A 601 10.80 1.89 -10.47
C LEU A 601 12.29 2.20 -10.25
N TYR A 602 12.94 1.56 -9.28
CA TYR A 602 14.31 1.85 -8.88
C TYR A 602 15.12 0.58 -8.72
N SER A 603 16.38 0.66 -9.10
CA SER A 603 17.35 -0.42 -9.00
C SER A 603 17.83 -0.58 -7.56
N MET A 604 17.89 0.54 -6.80
CA MET A 604 17.84 0.58 -5.34
C MET A 604 17.06 1.80 -4.85
N MET A 605 16.21 1.62 -3.82
CA MET A 605 15.54 2.70 -3.08
C MET A 605 15.84 2.52 -1.59
N PHE A 606 16.65 3.42 -1.02
CA PHE A 606 16.98 3.44 0.40
C PHE A 606 15.83 4.04 1.24
N PHE A 607 15.68 3.59 2.49
CA PHE A 607 14.64 4.08 3.39
C PHE A 607 15.20 4.99 4.50
N PHE A 608 14.56 6.13 4.67
CA PHE A 608 14.89 7.14 5.68
C PHE A 608 13.68 7.37 6.59
N GLU A 609 13.96 7.85 7.80
CA GLU A 609 12.98 8.44 8.70
C GLU A 609 12.31 9.65 8.01
N ARG A 610 10.98 9.80 8.09
CA ARG A 610 10.30 11.00 7.59
C ARG A 610 10.53 12.13 8.60
N ALA A 611 11.23 13.19 8.19
CA ALA A 611 11.53 14.31 9.06
C ALA A 611 10.25 14.95 9.63
N PRO A 612 10.22 15.38 10.91
CA PRO A 612 9.02 15.93 11.55
C PRO A 612 8.46 17.20 10.89
N ASP A 613 9.32 17.94 10.18
CA ASP A 613 9.02 19.18 9.46
C ASP A 613 8.80 18.97 7.94
N ALA A 614 8.82 17.73 7.45
CA ALA A 614 8.58 17.43 6.04
C ALA A 614 7.11 17.65 5.64
N VAL A 615 6.88 18.40 4.57
CA VAL A 615 5.53 18.87 4.15
C VAL A 615 5.00 18.12 2.93
N ASP A 616 5.83 17.92 1.91
CA ASP A 616 5.47 17.30 0.63
C ASP A 616 6.69 16.65 -0.07
N GLU A 617 6.51 16.16 -1.31
CA GLU A 617 7.59 15.49 -2.07
C GLU A 617 8.74 16.44 -2.48
N GLU A 618 8.59 17.76 -2.48
CA GLU A 618 9.66 18.75 -2.76
C GLU A 618 10.16 19.47 -1.48
N HIS A 619 9.55 19.22 -0.32
CA HIS A 619 9.96 19.75 0.99
C HIS A 619 10.18 18.61 2.02
N PRO A 620 11.31 17.88 1.96
CA PRO A 620 11.54 16.65 2.75
C PRO A 620 12.02 16.91 4.19
N GLY A 621 12.07 18.17 4.63
CA GLY A 621 12.58 18.59 5.93
C GLY A 621 13.93 19.33 5.85
N ALA A 622 14.18 20.21 6.82
CA ALA A 622 15.30 21.16 6.81
C ALA A 622 16.67 20.47 6.89
N VAL A 623 16.80 19.43 7.72
CA VAL A 623 18.06 18.66 7.89
C VAL A 623 18.47 18.01 6.57
N TYR A 624 17.56 17.30 5.91
CA TYR A 624 17.81 16.65 4.62
C TYR A 624 18.13 17.69 3.53
N THR A 625 17.38 18.80 3.49
CA THR A 625 17.62 19.89 2.53
C THR A 625 19.01 20.51 2.73
N ALA A 626 19.40 20.81 3.97
CA ALA A 626 20.71 21.38 4.31
C ALA A 626 21.88 20.41 4.01
N ALA A 627 21.65 19.11 4.14
CA ALA A 627 22.61 18.07 3.79
C ALA A 627 22.65 17.72 2.29
N GLY A 628 21.89 18.42 1.44
CA GLY A 628 21.88 18.29 -0.02
C GLY A 628 20.80 17.38 -0.60
N LEU A 629 19.97 16.75 0.23
CA LEU A 629 18.82 15.93 -0.18
C LEU A 629 17.57 16.81 -0.27
N THR A 630 17.48 17.62 -1.32
CA THR A 630 16.48 18.70 -1.40
C THR A 630 15.06 18.27 -1.72
N LYS A 631 14.80 16.98 -1.99
CA LYS A 631 13.45 16.44 -2.27
C LYS A 631 13.33 14.94 -2.11
N ASP A 632 12.10 14.43 -2.02
CA ASP A 632 11.79 13.00 -2.01
C ASP A 632 12.18 12.33 -3.33
N LYS A 633 12.76 11.12 -3.25
CA LYS A 633 13.40 10.45 -4.39
C LYS A 633 14.50 11.32 -5.04
N PRO A 634 15.50 11.79 -4.27
CA PRO A 634 16.59 12.62 -4.81
C PRO A 634 17.49 11.80 -5.74
N ASP A 635 18.26 12.48 -6.57
CA ASP A 635 19.36 11.87 -7.30
C ASP A 635 20.56 11.64 -6.37
N LEU A 636 21.12 10.43 -6.37
CA LEU A 636 22.30 10.02 -5.62
C LEU A 636 23.45 9.62 -6.57
N SER A 637 23.41 10.04 -7.84
CA SER A 637 24.35 9.63 -8.91
C SER A 637 25.83 9.93 -8.67
N ARG A 638 26.18 10.80 -7.71
CA ARG A 638 27.58 11.11 -7.37
C ARG A 638 28.27 10.01 -6.57
N ILE A 639 27.51 9.18 -5.87
CA ILE A 639 28.05 7.97 -5.24
C ILE A 639 28.40 6.99 -6.37
N PRO A 640 29.62 6.41 -6.43
CA PRO A 640 30.05 5.61 -7.57
C PRO A 640 29.47 4.20 -7.50
N TRP A 641 28.18 4.06 -7.82
CA TRP A 641 27.43 2.81 -7.76
C TRP A 641 27.95 1.69 -8.68
N ALA A 642 28.80 2.01 -9.66
CA ALA A 642 29.55 1.04 -10.45
C ALA A 642 30.60 0.27 -9.62
N SER A 643 31.04 0.84 -8.49
CA SER A 643 31.96 0.24 -7.52
C SER A 643 31.22 -0.50 -6.39
N LEU A 644 29.98 -0.94 -6.62
CA LEU A 644 29.29 -1.85 -5.69
C LEU A 644 29.86 -3.26 -5.77
N ARG A 645 29.94 -3.91 -4.62
CA ARG A 645 30.24 -5.34 -4.45
C ARG A 645 29.04 -6.03 -3.80
N VAL A 646 28.81 -7.30 -4.09
CA VAL A 646 27.82 -8.14 -3.39
C VAL A 646 28.54 -9.14 -2.51
N LEU A 647 28.05 -9.35 -1.29
CA LEU A 647 28.67 -10.21 -0.28
C LEU A 647 28.10 -11.62 -0.35
N GLU A 648 28.96 -12.65 -0.26
CA GLU A 648 28.55 -14.06 -0.22
C GLU A 648 27.61 -14.29 0.97
N ARG A 649 28.01 -13.77 2.13
CA ARG A 649 27.34 -13.90 3.43
C ARG A 649 27.13 -12.53 4.08
N TRP A 650 26.12 -12.46 4.94
CA TRP A 650 25.67 -11.24 5.61
C TRP A 650 26.72 -10.61 6.53
N ASP A 651 27.64 -11.39 7.08
CA ASP A 651 28.73 -10.99 7.96
C ASP A 651 30.05 -10.72 7.21
N GLY A 652 30.04 -10.91 5.88
CA GLY A 652 31.23 -10.82 5.03
C GLY A 652 32.28 -11.90 5.28
N ARG A 653 32.00 -12.94 6.09
CA ARG A 653 32.96 -14.01 6.36
C ARG A 653 32.94 -15.04 5.24
N ARG A 654 34.09 -15.69 4.99
CA ARG A 654 34.21 -16.79 4.03
C ARG A 654 33.44 -18.01 4.52
N ALA A 655 33.08 -18.89 3.60
CA ALA A 655 32.74 -20.26 3.95
C ALA A 655 33.94 -20.96 4.64
N GLU A 656 33.66 -21.55 5.80
CA GLU A 656 34.41 -22.68 6.36
C GLU A 656 33.91 -24.00 5.73
#